data_AF-A0A7C6K384-F1
#
_entry.id   AF-A0A7C6K384-F1
#
_cell.length_a   1.000
_cell.length_b   1.000
_cell.length_c   1.000
_cell.angle_alpha   90.00
_cell.angle_beta   90.00
_cell.angle_gamma   90.00
#
_symmetry.space_group_name_H-M   'P 1'
#
loop_
_entity.id
_entity.type
_entity.pdbx_description
1 polymer ?
#
loop_
_entity_poly.entity_id
_entity_poly.type
_entity_poly.pdbx_seq_one_letter_code
_entity_poly.pdbx_strand_id
1 'polypeptide(L)'
;MKLFKRIVLVLALVLGVAVLAACSCKEEKKFSEEKITVYTRDTTSGTRDGFFTGIGFKEAATDNAPLVAGFVEVTGNGDMIAKIQNDEYGIGYISLASYADSGLKGLKYEGVEPTEANVLNESYELTRNFNYVVRNDYAADSKEGKLVAAFVAYMFSKEGKEIIKSKDGILEVKATDKKWSELKASHPVVNEDNSGVTLRLGGSTSVQKIAEALSAAFKNEAGCKVSHNHTGSGAAYKATQGSEKDGATGLDIGFASREFKADSEPAAAGSYGKLCVDAIVAVVHKDNKQITGALASQLKKVYNGTYKVWGDLKDEQPAEKPEEPADQFDKTKNITPYTRDTTSGTRDGFFTGIGLKAAASDNAPLVAGFVEVTGNGDMIAKIKADEYGIGYISLASYADSGLKGLKYEGVEPTEANVLNGSYELTRNFNYVVRNDYAADSKEAKLIKAFVAYMFSVEGKEIIKSKDGILDIKATDKTWAELKADHPVVDEDNSGVTLRLGGSTSVQKIAEALSAAFKQISGCKVAHNHTGSGAAYKATQGSEKDGATGLDIGFASREFKDSEPAAAGTFGRICIDAIVAVVNKKNTQVSAALASQLMKVYVGTYKKWSDFVYEEPAPKPTFDTSKNVTLYTRDTTSGTRDGFFTGIGLKAAASDNAPLAAGFVEVTGNGDMIAKIKADEYGVGYISLASYADSGLKGLKYEGVDPTEANVLNGTYALTRNFNYVVRNDYAAGSKEEKLVKAFVAFMFSIEGKEIIKSKDGIIDIKPTDKTWAELKADHPVVNEDNSGVTLRLGGSTSVQKIAEALSAEFKIVSGCKVAHNHTGSGAAYKATQGSEKDGATGLDIGFASREFKDSEPAAEGTFGKICVDAIVAVVNNKNSAVSAVTAEQLVKMYDGTFKKWADVK
;
A
#
# COMPACT_ATOMS: atom_id res chain seq x y z
N MET A 1 -3.55 -101.61 38.32
CA MET A 1 -2.77 -101.46 37.06
C MET A 1 -3.15 -102.60 36.12
N LYS A 2 -3.80 -102.45 34.96
CA LYS A 2 -3.72 -101.41 33.94
C LYS A 2 -5.05 -100.66 33.71
N LEU A 3 -5.88 -100.60 34.76
CA LEU A 3 -7.08 -99.74 34.86
C LEU A 3 -6.75 -98.23 34.77
N PHE A 4 -5.47 -97.87 34.81
CA PHE A 4 -4.95 -96.51 34.65
C PHE A 4 -4.69 -96.08 33.19
N LYS A 5 -4.88 -96.97 32.19
CA LYS A 5 -4.63 -96.65 30.77
C LYS A 5 -5.87 -96.52 29.90
N ARG A 6 -7.07 -96.82 30.41
CA ARG A 6 -8.35 -96.62 29.67
C ARG A 6 -9.18 -95.43 30.15
N ILE A 7 -8.85 -94.84 31.31
CA ILE A 7 -9.42 -93.57 31.76
C ILE A 7 -8.68 -92.36 31.14
N VAL A 8 -7.45 -92.55 30.66
CA VAL A 8 -6.64 -91.49 30.05
C VAL A 8 -7.02 -91.21 28.58
N LEU A 9 -7.72 -92.12 27.89
CA LEU A 9 -8.14 -91.90 26.49
C LEU A 9 -9.58 -91.38 26.33
N VAL A 10 -10.42 -91.49 27.36
CA VAL A 10 -11.80 -90.94 27.33
C VAL A 10 -11.86 -89.55 27.99
N LEU A 11 -10.90 -89.18 28.84
CA LEU A 11 -10.70 -87.77 29.24
C LEU A 11 -10.03 -86.91 28.15
N ALA A 12 -9.34 -87.52 27.19
CA ALA A 12 -8.72 -86.79 26.07
C ALA A 12 -9.73 -86.40 24.96
N LEU A 13 -10.95 -86.95 24.96
CA LEU A 13 -11.98 -86.63 23.96
C LEU A 13 -13.13 -85.75 24.50
N VAL A 14 -13.19 -85.51 25.82
CA VAL A 14 -14.13 -84.56 26.43
C VAL A 14 -13.45 -83.23 26.83
N LEU A 15 -12.11 -83.18 26.90
CA LEU A 15 -11.36 -81.91 26.94
C LEU A 15 -11.10 -81.28 25.56
N GLY A 16 -11.49 -81.94 24.46
CA GLY A 16 -11.29 -81.46 23.10
C GLY A 16 -12.40 -80.57 22.53
N VAL A 17 -13.50 -80.33 23.27
CA VAL A 17 -14.66 -79.54 22.79
C VAL A 17 -15.06 -78.42 23.76
N ALA A 18 -14.27 -78.16 24.80
CA ALA A 18 -14.44 -77.00 25.69
C ALA A 18 -13.29 -75.98 25.61
N VAL A 19 -12.59 -75.92 24.47
CA VAL A 19 -11.58 -74.87 24.15
C VAL A 19 -12.11 -73.91 23.06
N LEU A 20 -13.43 -73.83 22.89
CA LEU A 20 -14.09 -72.86 22.00
C LEU A 20 -14.88 -71.75 22.73
N ALA A 21 -14.62 -71.56 24.03
CA ALA A 21 -15.25 -70.48 24.81
C ALA A 21 -14.33 -69.93 25.90
N ALA A 22 -13.08 -69.61 25.54
CA ALA A 22 -12.23 -68.75 26.36
C ALA A 22 -11.13 -68.10 25.49
N CYS A 23 -11.45 -67.69 24.27
CA CYS A 23 -10.89 -66.42 23.82
C CYS A 23 -11.61 -65.37 24.68
N SER A 24 -11.03 -65.04 25.83
CA SER A 24 -11.19 -63.69 26.35
C SER A 24 -10.72 -62.81 25.21
N CYS A 25 -11.69 -62.30 24.44
CA CYS A 25 -11.53 -61.04 23.76
C CYS A 25 -11.08 -60.09 24.88
N LYS A 26 -9.76 -59.89 25.03
CA LYS A 26 -9.28 -58.63 25.56
C LYS A 26 -9.83 -57.64 24.53
N GLU A 27 -10.96 -57.03 24.85
CA GLU A 27 -11.33 -55.78 24.18
C GLU A 27 -10.07 -54.94 24.22
N GLU A 28 -9.48 -54.70 23.05
CA GLU A 28 -8.45 -53.68 22.92
C GLU A 28 -9.09 -52.41 23.48
N LYS A 29 -8.62 -51.97 24.64
CA LYS A 29 -9.11 -50.73 25.24
C LYS A 29 -8.93 -49.64 24.20
N LYS A 30 -10.03 -49.00 23.82
CA LYS A 30 -9.99 -47.93 22.84
C LYS A 30 -9.23 -46.76 23.45
N PHE A 31 -8.23 -46.23 22.74
CA PHE A 31 -7.45 -45.08 23.18
C PHE A 31 -8.34 -43.90 23.65
N SER A 32 -9.51 -43.71 23.01
CA SER A 32 -10.49 -42.69 23.38
C SER A 32 -11.11 -42.86 24.78
N GLU A 33 -11.08 -44.04 25.37
CA GLU A 33 -11.63 -44.31 26.71
C GLU A 33 -10.57 -44.15 27.81
N GLU A 34 -9.30 -43.99 27.42
CA GLU A 34 -8.18 -43.88 28.37
C GLU A 34 -8.10 -42.49 28.98
N LYS A 35 -7.77 -42.46 30.28
CA LYS A 35 -7.67 -41.24 31.07
C LYS A 35 -6.49 -40.39 30.61
N ILE A 36 -6.70 -39.09 30.47
CA ILE A 36 -5.62 -38.14 30.17
C ILE A 36 -4.77 -37.92 31.41
N THR A 37 -3.46 -38.16 31.31
CA THR A 37 -2.50 -37.73 32.34
C THR A 37 -2.02 -36.32 32.03
N VAL A 38 -2.37 -35.36 32.90
CA VAL A 38 -1.98 -33.96 32.72
C VAL A 38 -0.65 -33.69 33.39
N TYR A 39 0.32 -33.21 32.59
CA TYR A 39 1.62 -32.73 33.06
C TYR A 39 1.65 -31.21 33.08
N THR A 40 2.19 -30.65 34.16
CA THR A 40 2.39 -29.20 34.36
C THR A 40 3.74 -28.94 34.99
N ARG A 41 4.13 -27.67 35.14
CA ARG A 41 5.34 -27.25 35.87
C ARG A 41 5.01 -26.49 37.13
N ASP A 42 6.02 -26.20 37.93
CA ASP A 42 5.91 -25.35 39.12
C ASP A 42 5.39 -23.94 38.78
N THR A 43 4.82 -23.24 39.77
CA THR A 43 4.18 -21.91 39.59
C THR A 43 5.17 -20.78 39.29
N THR A 44 6.48 -21.00 39.39
CA THR A 44 7.50 -20.00 39.05
C THR A 44 7.95 -20.10 37.58
N SER A 45 7.45 -21.11 36.87
CA SER A 45 7.86 -21.46 35.53
C SER A 45 7.32 -20.53 34.45
N GLY A 46 8.20 -19.94 33.63
CA GLY A 46 7.75 -19.02 32.58
C GLY A 46 7.01 -19.69 31.40
N THR A 47 7.25 -20.98 31.11
CA THR A 47 6.46 -21.67 30.06
C THR A 47 5.09 -22.03 30.59
N ARG A 48 4.97 -22.32 31.89
CA ARG A 48 3.67 -22.48 32.55
C ARG A 48 2.86 -21.20 32.40
N ASP A 49 3.45 -20.06 32.75
CA ASP A 49 2.81 -18.75 32.66
C ASP A 49 2.35 -18.48 31.22
N GLY A 50 3.27 -18.59 30.24
CA GLY A 50 2.93 -18.37 28.83
C GLY A 50 1.87 -19.35 28.30
N PHE A 51 1.93 -20.63 28.69
CA PHE A 51 0.96 -21.64 28.27
C PHE A 51 -0.44 -21.32 28.82
N PHE A 52 -0.56 -21.19 30.14
CA PHE A 52 -1.85 -20.95 30.78
C PHE A 52 -2.44 -19.59 30.42
N THR A 53 -1.60 -18.56 30.25
CA THR A 53 -2.05 -17.27 29.71
C THR A 53 -2.53 -17.42 28.28
N GLY A 54 -1.76 -18.12 27.42
CA GLY A 54 -2.08 -18.32 26.01
C GLY A 54 -3.37 -19.13 25.78
N ILE A 55 -3.66 -20.13 26.60
CA ILE A 55 -4.92 -20.90 26.49
C ILE A 55 -6.11 -20.25 27.23
N GLY A 56 -5.96 -19.02 27.75
CA GLY A 56 -7.02 -18.32 28.47
C GLY A 56 -7.37 -18.92 29.84
N PHE A 57 -6.40 -19.54 30.51
CA PHE A 57 -6.53 -20.15 31.85
C PHE A 57 -5.60 -19.50 32.88
N LYS A 58 -5.64 -18.17 32.96
CA LYS A 58 -4.69 -17.33 33.72
C LYS A 58 -4.59 -17.68 35.20
N GLU A 59 -5.67 -18.16 35.82
CA GLU A 59 -5.68 -18.56 37.24
C GLU A 59 -4.69 -19.70 37.49
N ALA A 60 -4.56 -20.63 36.53
CA ALA A 60 -3.64 -21.75 36.60
C ALA A 60 -2.18 -21.35 36.34
N ALA A 61 -1.89 -20.13 35.87
CA ALA A 61 -0.53 -19.66 35.66
C ALA A 61 0.24 -19.56 36.99
N THR A 62 -0.44 -19.12 38.07
CA THR A 62 0.17 -18.87 39.38
C THR A 62 -0.35 -19.76 40.51
N ASP A 63 -1.39 -20.55 40.27
CA ASP A 63 -2.01 -21.42 41.28
C ASP A 63 -2.27 -22.82 40.71
N ASN A 64 -2.05 -23.86 41.52
CA ASN A 64 -2.36 -25.25 41.20
C ASN A 64 -3.82 -25.61 41.50
N ALA A 65 -4.52 -24.86 42.36
CA ALA A 65 -5.90 -25.18 42.76
C ALA A 65 -6.90 -25.32 41.59
N PRO A 66 -6.79 -24.57 40.48
CA PRO A 66 -7.69 -24.73 39.34
C PRO A 66 -7.44 -25.99 38.49
N LEU A 67 -6.32 -26.69 38.69
CA LEU A 67 -5.94 -27.84 37.86
C LEU A 67 -6.69 -29.12 38.22
N VAL A 68 -6.78 -30.04 37.24
CA VAL A 68 -7.38 -31.36 37.39
C VAL A 68 -6.73 -32.16 38.52
N ALA A 69 -7.54 -32.82 39.34
CA ALA A 69 -7.03 -33.70 40.39
C ALA A 69 -6.13 -34.82 39.81
N GLY A 70 -4.93 -34.98 40.37
CA GLY A 70 -3.95 -35.99 39.96
C GLY A 70 -3.06 -35.59 38.78
N PHE A 71 -2.92 -34.28 38.49
CA PHE A 71 -1.86 -33.79 37.59
C PHE A 71 -0.47 -34.16 38.11
N VAL A 72 0.52 -34.22 37.21
CA VAL A 72 1.93 -34.47 37.52
C VAL A 72 2.73 -33.18 37.32
N GLU A 73 3.41 -32.71 38.36
CA GLU A 73 4.32 -31.57 38.28
C GLU A 73 5.74 -32.04 37.91
N VAL A 74 6.37 -31.36 36.96
CA VAL A 74 7.74 -31.66 36.48
C VAL A 74 8.63 -30.42 36.52
N THR A 75 9.94 -30.66 36.57
CA THR A 75 10.95 -29.63 36.88
C THR A 75 11.39 -28.78 35.69
N GLY A 76 11.09 -29.17 34.45
CA GLY A 76 11.52 -28.45 33.25
C GLY A 76 11.14 -29.15 31.95
N ASN A 77 11.62 -28.64 30.81
CA ASN A 77 11.36 -29.25 29.50
C ASN A 77 11.87 -30.69 29.40
N GLY A 78 13.11 -30.95 29.83
CA GLY A 78 13.70 -32.30 29.74
C GLY A 78 12.93 -33.34 30.55
N ASP A 79 12.52 -32.98 31.77
CA ASP A 79 11.69 -33.83 32.63
C ASP A 79 10.29 -34.03 32.02
N MET A 80 9.66 -32.97 31.50
CA MET A 80 8.38 -33.07 30.79
C MET A 80 8.46 -34.01 29.59
N ILE A 81 9.51 -33.88 28.77
CA ILE A 81 9.74 -34.74 27.60
C ILE A 81 9.89 -36.19 28.05
N ALA A 82 10.77 -36.46 29.00
CA ALA A 82 11.04 -37.83 29.47
C ALA A 82 9.79 -38.49 30.07
N LYS A 83 8.96 -37.75 30.80
CA LYS A 83 7.73 -38.28 31.39
C LYS A 83 6.68 -38.60 30.33
N ILE A 84 6.42 -37.68 29.41
CA ILE A 84 5.43 -37.89 28.33
C ILE A 84 5.90 -38.99 27.36
N GLN A 85 7.19 -39.12 27.09
CA GLN A 85 7.74 -40.24 26.31
C GLN A 85 7.44 -41.62 26.92
N ASN A 86 7.23 -41.70 28.23
CA ASN A 86 6.92 -42.93 28.94
C ASN A 86 5.44 -43.04 29.34
N ASP A 87 4.60 -42.11 28.89
CA ASP A 87 3.18 -42.05 29.19
C ASP A 87 2.39 -41.82 27.90
N GLU A 88 1.89 -42.93 27.33
CA GLU A 88 1.15 -42.92 26.07
C GLU A 88 -0.09 -41.99 26.09
N TYR A 89 -0.62 -41.72 27.29
CA TYR A 89 -1.82 -40.91 27.51
C TYR A 89 -1.50 -39.53 28.13
N GLY A 90 -0.22 -39.15 28.15
CA GLY A 90 0.26 -37.89 28.69
C GLY A 90 0.08 -36.69 27.76
N ILE A 91 -0.27 -35.54 28.33
CA ILE A 91 -0.25 -34.22 27.68
C ILE A 91 0.52 -33.20 28.51
N GLY A 92 1.32 -32.38 27.85
CA GLY A 92 2.09 -31.30 28.46
C GLY A 92 2.37 -30.16 27.48
N TYR A 93 3.31 -29.30 27.82
CA TYR A 93 3.73 -28.16 27.00
C TYR A 93 5.24 -27.89 27.13
N ILE A 94 5.90 -27.63 26.00
CA ILE A 94 7.34 -27.34 25.94
C ILE A 94 7.62 -26.15 25.03
N SER A 95 8.84 -25.61 25.08
CA SER A 95 9.28 -24.62 24.09
C SER A 95 9.47 -25.28 22.72
N LEU A 96 9.20 -24.54 21.64
CA LEU A 96 9.44 -24.98 20.27
C LEU A 96 10.90 -25.42 20.06
N ALA A 97 11.85 -24.73 20.70
CA ALA A 97 13.25 -25.10 20.74
C ALA A 97 13.51 -26.54 21.21
N SER A 98 12.71 -27.00 22.16
CA SER A 98 12.83 -28.36 22.72
C SER A 98 12.02 -29.39 21.94
N TYR A 99 11.14 -28.96 21.04
CA TYR A 99 10.21 -29.83 20.33
C TYR A 99 10.90 -30.68 19.25
N ALA A 100 11.77 -30.09 18.44
CA ALA A 100 12.42 -30.77 17.32
C ALA A 100 13.13 -32.08 17.73
N ASP A 101 13.81 -32.07 18.88
CA ASP A 101 14.55 -33.23 19.41
C ASP A 101 13.78 -34.02 20.48
N SER A 102 12.53 -33.65 20.76
CA SER A 102 11.76 -34.24 21.87
C SER A 102 11.30 -35.69 21.60
N GLY A 103 11.18 -36.09 20.34
CA GLY A 103 10.51 -37.35 19.97
C GLY A 103 9.04 -37.42 20.38
N LEU A 104 8.43 -36.29 20.78
CA LEU A 104 7.01 -36.15 21.07
C LEU A 104 6.24 -35.68 19.83
N LYS A 105 4.91 -35.71 19.89
CA LYS A 105 4.05 -35.10 18.89
C LYS A 105 3.58 -33.73 19.38
N GLY A 106 3.87 -32.69 18.60
CA GLY A 106 3.40 -31.33 18.84
C GLY A 106 2.04 -31.13 18.18
N LEU A 107 1.12 -30.50 18.91
CA LEU A 107 -0.21 -30.20 18.43
C LEU A 107 -0.21 -28.87 17.69
N LYS A 108 -0.99 -28.77 16.60
CA LYS A 108 -1.40 -27.47 16.05
C LYS A 108 -2.19 -26.72 17.13
N TYR A 109 -1.93 -25.43 17.28
CA TYR A 109 -2.68 -24.58 18.19
C TYR A 109 -3.57 -23.65 17.38
N GLU A 110 -4.87 -23.66 17.66
CA GLU A 110 -5.86 -22.89 16.87
C GLU A 110 -5.71 -23.16 15.36
N GLY A 111 -5.48 -24.43 14.98
CA GLY A 111 -5.28 -24.84 13.59
C GLY A 111 -3.91 -24.49 12.97
N VAL A 112 -3.07 -23.72 13.67
CA VAL A 112 -1.78 -23.26 13.16
C VAL A 112 -0.64 -24.15 13.63
N GLU A 113 0.29 -24.47 12.73
CA GLU A 113 1.47 -25.26 13.06
C GLU A 113 2.49 -24.44 13.87
N PRO A 114 3.09 -25.03 14.93
CA PRO A 114 4.11 -24.39 15.74
C PRO A 114 5.44 -24.32 14.97
N THR A 115 5.60 -23.31 14.12
CA THR A 115 6.82 -23.08 13.33
C THR A 115 7.36 -21.67 13.55
N GLU A 116 8.67 -21.48 13.40
CA GLU A 116 9.27 -20.14 13.48
C GLU A 116 8.64 -19.16 12.49
N ALA A 117 8.33 -19.63 11.28
CA ALA A 117 7.69 -18.81 10.25
C ALA A 117 6.31 -18.31 10.70
N ASN A 118 5.50 -19.18 11.31
CA ASN A 118 4.18 -18.83 11.81
C ASN A 118 4.23 -17.93 13.06
N VAL A 119 5.31 -18.02 13.85
CA VAL A 119 5.53 -17.09 14.96
C VAL A 119 5.95 -15.71 14.44
N LEU A 120 6.84 -15.65 13.45
CA LEU A 120 7.33 -14.40 12.87
C LEU A 120 6.26 -13.63 12.09
N ASN A 121 5.30 -14.33 11.48
CA ASN A 121 4.16 -13.71 10.80
C ASN A 121 2.92 -13.54 11.70
N GLU A 122 3.06 -13.80 13.01
CA GLU A 122 2.04 -13.66 14.04
C GLU A 122 0.80 -14.57 13.89
N SER A 123 0.82 -15.57 13.00
CA SER A 123 -0.28 -16.53 12.86
C SER A 123 -0.33 -17.58 13.98
N TYR A 124 0.81 -17.95 14.56
CA TYR A 124 0.87 -18.86 15.71
C TYR A 124 0.88 -18.05 17.02
N GLU A 125 -0.24 -18.03 17.72
CA GLU A 125 -0.46 -17.11 18.86
C GLU A 125 -0.02 -17.67 20.23
N LEU A 126 0.21 -18.98 20.38
CA LEU A 126 0.67 -19.58 21.64
C LEU A 126 2.17 -19.32 21.86
N THR A 127 2.50 -18.07 22.13
CA THR A 127 3.86 -17.55 22.23
C THR A 127 4.12 -16.90 23.58
N ARG A 128 5.39 -16.65 23.86
CA ARG A 128 5.83 -15.85 25.01
C ARG A 128 7.05 -15.03 24.62
N ASN A 129 7.24 -13.92 25.34
CA ASN A 129 8.45 -13.14 25.18
C ASN A 129 9.57 -13.70 26.07
N PHE A 130 10.77 -13.72 25.52
CA PHE A 130 12.00 -13.74 26.30
C PHE A 130 12.42 -12.30 26.53
N ASN A 131 12.57 -11.93 27.79
CA ASN A 131 12.87 -10.59 28.26
C ASN A 131 14.18 -10.60 29.04
N TYR A 132 14.83 -9.44 29.10
CA TYR A 132 15.98 -9.19 29.97
C TYR A 132 15.67 -8.01 30.90
N VAL A 133 16.34 -7.98 32.05
CA VAL A 133 16.38 -6.86 33.00
C VAL A 133 17.81 -6.70 33.48
N VAL A 134 18.25 -5.47 33.67
CA VAL A 134 19.59 -5.16 34.17
C VAL A 134 19.54 -4.48 35.53
N ARG A 135 20.59 -4.66 36.32
CA ARG A 135 20.79 -3.92 37.55
C ARG A 135 20.88 -2.40 37.27
N ASN A 136 20.18 -1.59 38.06
CA ASN A 136 19.92 -0.17 37.75
C ASN A 136 20.47 0.83 38.79
N ASP A 137 21.20 0.36 39.80
CA ASP A 137 21.74 1.16 40.92
C ASP A 137 23.28 1.31 40.85
N TYR A 138 23.87 1.02 39.69
CA TYR A 138 25.29 1.26 39.45
C TYR A 138 25.65 2.74 39.60
N ALA A 139 26.82 3.03 40.17
CA ALA A 139 27.40 4.36 40.10
C ALA A 139 27.62 4.74 38.61
N ALA A 140 27.34 5.99 38.23
CA ALA A 140 27.36 6.45 36.84
C ALA A 140 28.66 6.11 36.10
N ASP A 141 29.80 6.11 36.81
CA ASP A 141 31.11 5.81 36.23
C ASP A 141 31.63 4.39 36.47
N SER A 142 30.86 3.53 37.16
CA SER A 142 31.24 2.14 37.42
C SER A 142 31.56 1.38 36.15
N LYS A 143 32.59 0.53 36.26
CA LYS A 143 33.06 -0.31 35.16
C LYS A 143 32.05 -1.41 34.85
N GLU A 144 31.44 -1.98 35.90
CA GLU A 144 30.36 -2.97 35.83
C GLU A 144 29.15 -2.44 35.08
N GLY A 145 28.65 -1.25 35.44
CA GLY A 145 27.50 -0.63 34.76
C GLY A 145 27.76 -0.34 33.28
N LYS A 146 28.97 0.14 32.95
CA LYS A 146 29.40 0.37 31.56
C LYS A 146 29.48 -0.94 30.77
N LEU A 147 29.98 -2.03 31.38
CA LEU A 147 30.03 -3.35 30.75
C LEU A 147 28.64 -3.98 30.56
N VAL A 148 27.72 -3.78 31.52
CA VAL A 148 26.32 -4.20 31.38
C VAL A 148 25.64 -3.48 30.21
N ALA A 149 25.82 -2.16 30.09
CA ALA A 149 25.30 -1.39 28.95
C ALA A 149 25.90 -1.87 27.61
N ALA A 150 27.20 -2.16 27.59
CA ALA A 150 27.87 -2.72 26.42
C ALA A 150 27.36 -4.13 26.05
N PHE A 151 27.09 -4.99 27.05
CA PHE A 151 26.49 -6.30 26.83
C PHE A 151 25.08 -6.17 26.24
N VAL A 152 24.25 -5.26 26.75
CA VAL A 152 22.92 -4.99 26.18
C VAL A 152 23.01 -4.51 24.74
N ALA A 153 23.93 -3.58 24.43
CA ALA A 153 24.17 -3.16 23.05
C ALA A 153 24.64 -4.33 22.15
N TYR A 154 25.50 -5.21 22.69
CA TYR A 154 25.95 -6.42 21.99
C TYR A 154 24.78 -7.37 21.71
N MET A 155 23.87 -7.61 22.66
CA MET A 155 22.68 -8.46 22.45
C MET A 155 21.84 -8.00 21.25
N PHE A 156 21.77 -6.69 21.02
CA PHE A 156 21.00 -6.09 19.91
C PHE A 156 21.82 -5.79 18.66
N SER A 157 23.13 -6.07 18.67
CA SER A 157 23.94 -6.06 17.46
C SER A 157 23.52 -7.19 16.52
N LYS A 158 23.93 -7.10 15.26
CA LYS A 158 23.69 -8.16 14.27
C LYS A 158 24.22 -9.51 14.75
N GLU A 159 25.44 -9.54 15.28
CA GLU A 159 26.10 -10.74 15.81
C GLU A 159 25.35 -11.30 17.04
N GLY A 160 24.89 -10.43 17.94
CA GLY A 160 24.08 -10.84 19.09
C GLY A 160 22.75 -11.47 18.67
N LYS A 161 22.05 -10.85 17.71
CA LYS A 161 20.80 -11.38 17.13
C LYS A 161 21.00 -12.72 16.41
N GLU A 162 22.10 -12.87 15.68
CA GLU A 162 22.49 -14.13 15.04
C GLU A 162 22.76 -15.23 16.10
N ILE A 163 23.41 -14.90 17.22
CA ILE A 163 23.60 -15.84 18.34
C ILE A 163 22.26 -16.24 18.93
N ILE A 164 21.37 -15.28 19.22
CA ILE A 164 20.04 -15.58 19.79
C ILE A 164 19.27 -16.52 18.88
N LYS A 165 19.26 -16.23 17.57
CA LYS A 165 18.63 -17.09 16.56
C LYS A 165 19.27 -18.49 16.50
N SER A 166 20.59 -18.59 16.62
CA SER A 166 21.31 -19.88 16.64
C SER A 166 21.09 -20.70 17.92
N LYS A 167 20.46 -20.11 18.94
CA LYS A 167 20.13 -20.72 20.23
C LYS A 167 18.62 -20.72 20.47
N ASP A 168 17.88 -20.95 19.38
CA ASP A 168 16.45 -21.22 19.36
C ASP A 168 15.54 -20.03 19.73
N GLY A 169 16.09 -18.81 19.79
CA GLY A 169 15.30 -17.60 19.94
C GLY A 169 14.67 -17.18 18.61
N ILE A 170 13.37 -16.89 18.61
CA ILE A 170 12.64 -16.51 17.40
C ILE A 170 12.67 -14.99 17.24
N LEU A 171 13.44 -14.51 16.26
CA LEU A 171 13.50 -13.12 15.84
C LEU A 171 13.99 -12.98 14.40
N GLU A 172 13.79 -11.80 13.83
CA GLU A 172 14.35 -11.43 12.53
C GLU A 172 15.73 -10.78 12.67
N VAL A 173 16.68 -11.20 11.82
CA VAL A 173 17.98 -10.53 11.64
C VAL A 173 17.94 -9.77 10.32
N LYS A 174 17.96 -8.45 10.38
CA LYS A 174 17.81 -7.58 9.20
C LYS A 174 19.16 -7.26 8.59
N ALA A 175 19.18 -7.00 7.28
CA ALA A 175 20.38 -6.53 6.60
C ALA A 175 20.88 -5.17 7.15
N THR A 176 19.95 -4.36 7.68
CA THR A 176 20.19 -3.04 8.27
C THR A 176 20.58 -3.08 9.75
N ASP A 177 20.63 -4.25 10.38
CA ASP A 177 21.07 -4.37 11.77
C ASP A 177 22.55 -3.99 11.90
N LYS A 178 22.85 -3.06 12.82
CA LYS A 178 24.22 -2.58 13.07
C LYS A 178 25.10 -3.71 13.59
N LYS A 179 26.31 -3.81 13.03
CA LYS A 179 27.32 -4.74 13.53
C LYS A 179 27.87 -4.28 14.86
N TRP A 180 28.36 -5.21 15.68
CA TRP A 180 29.04 -4.89 16.92
C TRP A 180 30.20 -3.91 16.70
N SER A 181 30.95 -4.05 15.60
CA SER A 181 32.04 -3.12 15.24
C SER A 181 31.60 -1.65 15.15
N GLU A 182 30.34 -1.39 14.78
CA GLU A 182 29.77 -0.04 14.67
C GLU A 182 29.30 0.48 16.04
N LEU A 183 28.81 -0.41 16.90
CA LEU A 183 28.32 -0.06 18.24
C LEU A 183 29.46 0.07 19.26
N LYS A 184 30.55 -0.68 19.07
CA LYS A 184 31.70 -0.78 19.97
C LYS A 184 32.32 0.59 20.28
N ALA A 185 32.30 1.53 19.34
CA ALA A 185 32.85 2.88 19.52
C ALA A 185 32.16 3.66 20.66
N SER A 186 30.88 3.40 20.93
CA SER A 186 30.11 4.03 22.01
C SER A 186 30.35 3.37 23.38
N HIS A 187 31.15 2.30 23.44
CA HIS A 187 31.40 1.52 24.65
C HIS A 187 32.91 1.33 24.90
N PRO A 188 33.69 2.42 25.12
CA PRO A 188 35.14 2.34 25.24
C PRO A 188 35.65 1.41 26.35
N VAL A 189 34.82 1.16 27.38
CA VAL A 189 35.12 0.25 28.52
C VAL A 189 35.55 -1.15 28.07
N VAL A 190 35.08 -1.64 26.91
CA VAL A 190 35.41 -2.99 26.42
C VAL A 190 36.86 -3.10 25.94
N ASN A 191 37.55 -1.97 25.73
CA ASN A 191 38.96 -1.93 25.35
C ASN A 191 39.91 -1.79 26.56
N GLU A 192 39.36 -1.71 27.78
CA GLU A 192 40.15 -1.65 29.02
C GLU A 192 40.44 -3.05 29.58
N ASP A 193 41.32 -3.16 30.57
CA ASP A 193 41.49 -4.41 31.32
C ASP A 193 40.26 -4.68 32.19
N ASN A 194 39.46 -5.67 31.80
CA ASN A 194 38.25 -6.11 32.49
C ASN A 194 38.42 -7.45 33.22
N SER A 195 39.65 -7.99 33.32
CA SER A 195 39.91 -9.33 33.87
C SER A 195 39.54 -9.49 35.36
N GLY A 196 39.43 -8.37 36.08
CA GLY A 196 38.95 -8.28 37.46
C GLY A 196 37.42 -8.28 37.61
N VAL A 197 36.66 -7.99 36.56
CA VAL A 197 35.20 -7.84 36.61
C VAL A 197 34.51 -9.16 36.26
N THR A 198 33.52 -9.56 37.05
CA THR A 198 32.65 -10.72 36.76
C THR A 198 31.23 -10.26 36.54
N LEU A 199 30.70 -10.43 35.32
CA LEU A 199 29.29 -10.23 35.04
C LEU A 199 28.49 -11.45 35.50
N ARG A 200 27.50 -11.22 36.35
CA ARG A 200 26.63 -12.25 36.94
C ARG A 200 25.31 -12.27 36.17
N LEU A 201 25.04 -13.34 35.45
CA LEU A 201 23.84 -13.52 34.63
C LEU A 201 22.96 -14.62 35.22
N GLY A 202 21.64 -14.53 35.08
CA GLY A 202 20.77 -15.55 35.65
C GLY A 202 19.29 -15.38 35.34
N GLY A 203 18.44 -16.12 36.04
CA GLY A 203 16.98 -16.11 35.83
C GLY A 203 16.45 -17.36 35.14
N SER A 204 15.71 -17.18 34.04
CA SER A 204 14.94 -18.24 33.39
C SER A 204 15.83 -19.33 32.78
N THR A 205 15.57 -20.58 33.17
CA THR A 205 16.16 -21.78 32.56
C THR A 205 15.80 -21.94 31.07
N SER A 206 14.71 -21.32 30.61
CA SER A 206 14.36 -21.30 29.17
C SER A 206 15.29 -20.41 28.35
N VAL A 207 15.92 -19.40 28.96
CA VAL A 207 16.81 -18.44 28.27
C VAL A 207 18.28 -18.78 28.52
N GLN A 208 18.58 -19.78 29.35
CA GLN A 208 19.94 -20.14 29.78
C GLN A 208 20.90 -20.36 28.60
N LYS A 209 20.52 -21.16 27.60
CA LYS A 209 21.37 -21.44 26.43
C LYS A 209 21.72 -20.16 25.65
N ILE A 210 20.76 -19.25 25.50
CA ILE A 210 20.95 -17.96 24.83
C ILE A 210 21.89 -17.08 25.67
N ALA A 211 21.64 -16.99 26.98
CA ALA A 211 22.44 -16.19 27.90
C ALA A 211 23.90 -16.66 27.96
N GLU A 212 24.15 -17.97 28.01
CA GLU A 212 25.49 -18.57 28.00
C GLU A 212 26.22 -18.33 26.68
N ALA A 213 25.52 -18.42 25.53
CA ALA A 213 26.14 -18.17 24.24
C ALA A 213 26.49 -16.69 24.04
N LEU A 214 25.58 -15.78 24.41
CA LEU A 214 25.82 -14.34 24.35
C LEU A 214 26.96 -13.92 25.28
N SER A 215 26.97 -14.42 26.52
CA SER A 215 27.99 -14.08 27.51
C SER A 215 29.37 -14.63 27.12
N ALA A 216 29.43 -15.83 26.53
CA ALA A 216 30.68 -16.40 26.02
C ALA A 216 31.25 -15.59 24.85
N ALA A 217 30.40 -15.15 23.91
CA ALA A 217 30.84 -14.32 22.79
C ALA A 217 31.29 -12.93 23.27
N PHE A 218 30.50 -12.29 24.14
CA PHE A 218 30.84 -10.97 24.69
C PHE A 218 32.09 -11.00 25.58
N LYS A 219 32.34 -12.09 26.31
CA LYS A 219 33.59 -12.28 27.05
C LYS A 219 34.82 -12.14 26.16
N ASN A 220 34.76 -12.60 24.92
CA ASN A 220 35.87 -12.46 23.97
C ASN A 220 36.02 -11.00 23.48
N GLU A 221 34.93 -10.25 23.45
CA GLU A 221 34.92 -8.83 23.04
C GLU A 221 35.36 -7.87 24.14
N ALA A 222 35.06 -8.20 25.40
CA ALA A 222 35.24 -7.30 26.54
C ALA A 222 36.29 -7.76 27.56
N GLY A 223 36.75 -9.02 27.53
CA GLY A 223 37.78 -9.52 28.44
C GLY A 223 37.34 -9.68 29.91
N CYS A 224 36.03 -9.63 30.19
CA CYS A 224 35.47 -9.84 31.54
C CYS A 224 35.27 -11.34 31.87
N LYS A 225 35.03 -11.65 33.14
CA LYS A 225 34.55 -12.97 33.58
C LYS A 225 33.01 -12.99 33.53
N VAL A 226 32.44 -14.19 33.44
CA VAL A 226 30.98 -14.40 33.46
C VAL A 226 30.64 -15.55 34.41
N SER A 227 29.54 -15.42 35.14
CA SER A 227 28.98 -16.50 35.98
C SER A 227 27.47 -16.59 35.79
N HIS A 228 26.91 -17.80 35.90
CA HIS A 228 25.50 -18.07 35.63
C HIS A 228 24.76 -18.65 36.85
N ASN A 229 23.55 -18.15 37.12
CA ASN A 229 22.64 -18.68 38.14
C ASN A 229 21.18 -18.67 37.63
N HIS A 230 20.78 -19.72 36.92
CA HIS A 230 19.45 -19.81 36.28
C HIS A 230 18.52 -20.73 37.08
N THR A 231 17.68 -20.13 37.93
CA THR A 231 16.76 -20.86 38.83
C THR A 231 15.28 -20.63 38.52
N GLY A 232 14.95 -19.81 37.52
CA GLY A 232 13.57 -19.49 37.10
C GLY A 232 13.35 -18.00 36.79
N SER A 233 12.29 -17.68 36.05
CA SER A 233 12.00 -16.30 35.61
C SER A 233 11.82 -15.31 36.77
N GLY A 234 11.25 -15.78 37.90
CA GLY A 234 11.06 -14.93 39.09
C GLY A 234 12.36 -14.49 39.76
N ALA A 235 13.48 -15.19 39.53
CA ALA A 235 14.79 -14.79 40.06
C ALA A 235 15.38 -13.56 39.32
N ALA A 236 14.99 -13.34 38.06
CA ALA A 236 15.57 -12.29 37.23
C ALA A 236 15.39 -10.90 37.84
N TYR A 237 14.17 -10.51 38.20
CA TYR A 237 13.89 -9.24 38.87
C TYR A 237 14.46 -9.22 40.29
N LYS A 238 14.16 -10.25 41.10
CA LYS A 238 14.58 -10.33 42.51
C LYS A 238 16.07 -10.11 42.70
N ALA A 239 16.88 -10.69 41.82
CA ALA A 239 18.34 -10.63 41.92
C ALA A 239 18.99 -9.48 41.13
N THR A 240 18.26 -8.71 40.30
CA THR A 240 18.82 -7.52 39.63
C THR A 240 18.38 -6.21 40.28
N GLN A 241 17.11 -6.11 40.66
CA GLN A 241 16.51 -4.87 41.19
C GLN A 241 15.68 -5.09 42.46
N GLY A 242 15.36 -6.34 42.79
CA GLY A 242 14.58 -6.68 43.98
C GLY A 242 15.43 -6.96 45.22
N SER A 243 14.85 -7.73 46.14
CA SER A 243 15.39 -7.97 47.48
C SER A 243 16.70 -8.77 47.54
N GLU A 244 17.10 -9.44 46.45
CA GLU A 244 18.29 -10.30 46.40
C GLU A 244 19.47 -9.66 45.69
N LYS A 245 19.31 -8.45 45.13
CA LYS A 245 20.32 -7.79 44.28
C LYS A 245 21.69 -7.58 44.95
N ASP A 246 21.70 -7.41 46.26
CA ASP A 246 22.90 -7.18 47.08
C ASP A 246 23.42 -8.46 47.78
N GLY A 247 22.73 -9.59 47.59
CA GLY A 247 23.08 -10.87 48.20
C GLY A 247 24.03 -11.73 47.36
N ALA A 248 24.33 -12.93 47.87
CA ALA A 248 25.18 -13.91 47.18
C ALA A 248 24.59 -14.39 45.83
N THR A 249 23.27 -14.28 45.66
CA THR A 249 22.54 -14.62 44.42
C THR A 249 22.36 -13.42 43.48
N GLY A 250 22.88 -12.23 43.84
CA GLY A 250 22.73 -11.02 43.05
C GLY A 250 23.25 -11.14 41.62
N LEU A 251 22.54 -10.53 40.69
CA LEU A 251 22.76 -10.56 39.25
C LEU A 251 22.95 -9.14 38.70
N ASP A 252 23.75 -9.06 37.64
CA ASP A 252 23.93 -7.84 36.87
C ASP A 252 22.96 -7.80 35.68
N ILE A 253 22.65 -8.97 35.11
CA ILE A 253 21.69 -9.15 34.02
C ILE A 253 20.80 -10.37 34.33
N GLY A 254 19.49 -10.16 34.40
CA GLY A 254 18.48 -11.19 34.61
C GLY A 254 17.69 -11.45 33.33
N PHE A 255 17.33 -12.70 33.07
CA PHE A 255 16.50 -13.11 31.95
C PHE A 255 15.18 -13.71 32.42
N ALA A 256 14.07 -13.33 31.80
CA ALA A 256 12.74 -13.87 32.10
C ALA A 256 12.11 -14.41 30.82
N SER A 257 11.43 -15.55 30.90
CA SER A 257 10.67 -16.12 29.77
C SER A 257 9.17 -15.86 29.93
N ARG A 258 8.84 -14.62 30.31
CA ARG A 258 7.50 -14.03 30.48
C ARG A 258 7.67 -12.53 30.71
N GLU A 259 6.59 -11.78 30.68
CA GLU A 259 6.58 -10.36 31.08
C GLU A 259 6.93 -10.19 32.57
N PHE A 260 7.56 -9.07 32.90
CA PHE A 260 7.74 -8.63 34.29
C PHE A 260 6.41 -8.10 34.84
N LYS A 261 6.07 -8.50 36.06
CA LYS A 261 4.78 -8.16 36.67
C LYS A 261 4.82 -6.76 37.27
N ALA A 262 3.97 -5.84 36.82
CA ALA A 262 4.04 -4.43 37.26
C ALA A 262 3.83 -4.23 38.79
N ASP A 263 3.07 -5.11 39.43
CA ASP A 263 2.71 -5.05 40.84
C ASP A 263 3.79 -5.64 41.78
N SER A 264 4.52 -6.65 41.31
CA SER A 264 5.43 -7.47 42.13
C SER A 264 6.87 -7.48 41.63
N GLU A 265 7.09 -7.06 40.39
CA GLU A 265 8.38 -6.93 39.71
C GLU A 265 8.46 -5.60 38.93
N PRO A 266 8.33 -4.43 39.60
CA PRO A 266 8.35 -3.13 38.95
C PRO A 266 9.76 -2.78 38.44
N ALA A 267 10.16 -3.37 37.32
CA ALA A 267 11.45 -3.11 36.67
C ALA A 267 11.54 -1.65 36.22
N ALA A 268 12.66 -0.99 36.53
CA ALA A 268 12.83 0.42 36.22
C ALA A 268 12.79 0.69 34.70
N ALA A 269 12.13 1.78 34.29
CA ALA A 269 12.06 2.15 32.89
C ALA A 269 13.47 2.29 32.28
N GLY A 270 13.65 1.75 31.07
CA GLY A 270 14.95 1.76 30.37
C GLY A 270 15.95 0.69 30.84
N SER A 271 15.62 -0.12 31.85
CA SER A 271 16.49 -1.18 32.38
C SER A 271 16.04 -2.60 32.05
N TYR A 272 15.06 -2.77 31.18
CA TYR A 272 14.57 -4.08 30.74
C TYR A 272 14.05 -3.97 29.30
N GLY A 273 13.87 -5.10 28.64
CA GLY A 273 13.32 -5.13 27.29
C GLY A 273 13.11 -6.55 26.77
N LYS A 274 12.49 -6.63 25.59
CA LYS A 274 12.27 -7.88 24.86
C LYS A 274 13.53 -8.29 24.11
N LEU A 275 14.00 -9.50 24.37
CA LEU A 275 15.13 -10.14 23.70
C LEU A 275 14.68 -10.81 22.39
N CYS A 276 13.70 -11.69 22.47
CA CYS A 276 13.12 -12.42 21.33
C CYS A 276 11.75 -13.02 21.70
N VAL A 277 11.15 -13.78 20.79
CA VAL A 277 9.95 -14.59 21.03
C VAL A 277 10.34 -16.06 21.16
N ASP A 278 9.52 -16.84 21.85
CA ASP A 278 9.51 -18.30 21.84
C ASP A 278 8.07 -18.79 21.63
N ALA A 279 7.90 -19.89 20.89
CA ALA A 279 6.63 -20.59 20.78
C ALA A 279 6.52 -21.66 21.86
N ILE A 280 5.31 -21.80 22.42
CA ILE A 280 4.99 -22.89 23.32
C ILE A 280 4.18 -23.91 22.53
N VAL A 281 4.59 -25.16 22.61
CA VAL A 281 3.99 -26.28 21.88
C VAL A 281 3.32 -27.19 22.89
N ALA A 282 1.99 -27.35 22.76
CA ALA A 282 1.30 -28.43 23.45
C ALA A 282 1.76 -29.77 22.85
N VAL A 283 2.19 -30.70 23.69
CA VAL A 283 2.80 -31.97 23.27
C VAL A 283 2.13 -33.16 23.91
N VAL A 284 2.09 -34.24 23.14
CA VAL A 284 1.57 -35.56 23.54
C VAL A 284 2.56 -36.64 23.14
N HIS A 285 2.35 -37.86 23.63
CA HIS A 285 3.14 -39.01 23.17
C HIS A 285 3.02 -39.19 21.66
N LYS A 286 4.13 -39.57 21.00
CA LYS A 286 4.20 -39.72 19.53
C LYS A 286 3.21 -40.72 18.94
N ASP A 287 2.79 -41.70 19.74
CA ASP A 287 1.85 -42.74 19.33
C ASP A 287 0.39 -42.32 19.46
N ASN A 288 0.10 -41.16 20.08
CA ASN A 288 -1.24 -40.58 20.06
C ASN A 288 -1.63 -40.19 18.61
N LYS A 289 -2.52 -40.98 18.00
CA LYS A 289 -3.04 -40.75 16.65
C LYS A 289 -4.40 -40.05 16.62
N GLN A 290 -5.02 -39.79 17.78
CA GLN A 290 -6.39 -39.29 17.85
C GLN A 290 -6.51 -37.80 17.54
N ILE A 291 -5.52 -36.99 17.94
CA ILE A 291 -5.56 -35.53 17.76
C ILE A 291 -4.34 -35.02 17.01
N THR A 292 -4.52 -34.03 16.14
CA THR A 292 -3.42 -33.36 15.42
C THR A 292 -3.28 -31.89 15.84
N GLY A 293 -4.36 -31.31 16.37
CA GLY A 293 -4.35 -29.99 17.00
C GLY A 293 -5.24 -29.94 18.23
N ALA A 294 -5.21 -28.78 18.90
CA ALA A 294 -6.14 -28.44 19.96
C ALA A 294 -6.45 -26.94 19.97
N LEU A 295 -7.69 -26.60 20.27
CA LEU A 295 -8.09 -25.22 20.58
C LEU A 295 -7.68 -24.86 22.02
N ALA A 296 -7.47 -23.58 22.30
CA ALA A 296 -7.24 -23.04 23.64
C ALA A 296 -8.31 -23.51 24.64
N SER A 297 -9.57 -23.48 24.21
CA SER A 297 -10.72 -23.93 25.01
C SER A 297 -10.66 -25.43 25.36
N GLN A 298 -10.18 -26.26 24.43
CA GLN A 298 -10.02 -27.70 24.64
C GLN A 298 -8.86 -27.96 25.61
N LEU A 299 -7.71 -27.31 25.42
CA LEU A 299 -6.58 -27.40 26.34
C LEU A 299 -6.98 -26.96 27.76
N LYS A 300 -7.73 -25.85 27.90
CA LYS A 300 -8.23 -25.41 29.21
C LYS A 300 -9.12 -26.46 29.88
N LYS A 301 -10.02 -27.11 29.12
CA LYS A 301 -10.89 -28.18 29.62
C LYS A 301 -10.12 -29.44 30.04
N VAL A 302 -9.01 -29.74 29.38
CA VAL A 302 -8.09 -30.80 29.82
C VAL A 302 -7.47 -30.43 31.16
N TYR A 303 -6.86 -29.25 31.23
CA TYR A 303 -6.11 -28.84 32.42
C TYR A 303 -6.99 -28.60 33.65
N ASN A 304 -8.26 -28.21 33.48
CA ASN A 304 -9.21 -28.06 34.60
C ASN A 304 -9.98 -29.36 34.94
N GLY A 305 -9.80 -30.42 34.15
CA GLY A 305 -10.41 -31.74 34.40
C GLY A 305 -11.85 -31.90 33.93
N THR A 306 -12.34 -30.98 33.09
CA THR A 306 -13.60 -31.14 32.37
C THR A 306 -13.48 -32.27 31.34
N TYR A 307 -12.36 -32.32 30.62
CA TYR A 307 -12.00 -33.44 29.74
C TYR A 307 -11.10 -34.39 30.51
N LYS A 308 -11.58 -35.63 30.69
CA LYS A 308 -10.96 -36.63 31.55
C LYS A 308 -10.38 -37.80 30.76
N VAL A 309 -10.96 -38.10 29.59
CA VAL A 309 -10.49 -39.17 28.69
C VAL A 309 -10.21 -38.61 27.30
N TRP A 310 -9.36 -39.29 26.52
CA TRP A 310 -8.98 -38.79 25.19
C TRP A 310 -10.15 -38.61 24.23
N GLY A 311 -11.22 -39.39 24.37
CA GLY A 311 -12.47 -39.27 23.62
C GLY A 311 -13.22 -37.95 23.84
N ASP A 312 -12.93 -37.25 24.95
CA ASP A 312 -13.48 -35.92 25.21
C ASP A 312 -12.84 -34.84 24.30
N LEU A 313 -11.60 -35.08 23.82
CA LEU A 313 -10.97 -34.23 22.81
C LEU A 313 -11.33 -34.73 21.42
N LYS A 314 -11.83 -33.81 20.62
CA LYS A 314 -12.02 -34.00 19.20
C LYS A 314 -10.92 -33.26 18.45
N ASP A 315 -10.46 -33.85 17.35
CA ASP A 315 -9.55 -33.19 16.41
C ASP A 315 -10.35 -32.14 15.62
N GLU A 316 -10.69 -31.05 16.32
CA GLU A 316 -11.43 -29.92 15.79
C GLU A 316 -10.44 -28.89 15.30
N GLN A 317 -10.52 -28.58 14.00
CA GLN A 317 -9.96 -27.33 13.49
C GLN A 317 -10.85 -26.19 13.95
N PRO A 318 -10.31 -24.99 14.21
CA PRO A 318 -11.17 -23.84 14.41
C PRO A 318 -12.13 -23.73 13.21
N ALA A 319 -13.42 -23.53 13.46
CA ALA A 319 -14.25 -22.86 12.46
C ALA A 319 -13.51 -21.56 12.08
N GLU A 320 -13.58 -21.09 10.82
CA GLU A 320 -13.04 -19.76 10.44
C GLU A 320 -13.25 -18.80 11.61
N LYS A 321 -12.13 -18.35 12.20
CA LYS A 321 -12.03 -17.91 13.59
C LYS A 321 -13.22 -17.00 13.95
N PRO A 322 -14.22 -17.47 14.70
CA PRO A 322 -15.15 -16.58 15.35
C PRO A 322 -14.35 -15.93 16.49
N GLU A 323 -14.10 -14.63 16.41
CA GLU A 323 -13.49 -13.90 17.52
C GLU A 323 -14.34 -14.09 18.80
N GLU A 324 -13.79 -14.75 19.83
CA GLU A 324 -14.39 -14.75 21.18
C GLU A 324 -13.82 -13.61 22.06
N PRO A 325 -14.63 -13.00 22.96
CA PRO A 325 -14.45 -11.65 23.53
C PRO A 325 -13.96 -11.67 25.01
N ALA A 326 -13.51 -10.62 25.69
CA ALA A 326 -13.07 -9.25 25.41
C ALA A 326 -12.39 -8.73 26.70
N ASP A 327 -11.35 -7.90 26.60
CA ASP A 327 -11.31 -6.72 27.45
C ASP A 327 -12.25 -5.74 26.75
N GLN A 328 -13.42 -5.49 27.35
CA GLN A 328 -14.60 -4.95 26.68
C GLN A 328 -14.36 -3.52 26.23
N PHE A 329 -13.85 -3.37 25.00
CA PHE A 329 -14.17 -2.22 24.19
C PHE A 329 -15.70 -2.16 24.07
N ASP A 330 -16.30 -1.32 24.90
CA ASP A 330 -17.75 -1.22 25.03
C ASP A 330 -18.33 -0.55 23.78
N LYS A 331 -18.79 -1.38 22.84
CA LYS A 331 -19.39 -0.91 21.59
C LYS A 331 -20.61 0.00 21.83
N THR A 332 -21.23 -0.04 23.01
CA THR A 332 -22.39 0.81 23.31
C THR A 332 -22.00 2.27 23.57
N LYS A 333 -20.70 2.57 23.74
CA LYS A 333 -20.19 3.93 23.88
C LYS A 333 -20.23 4.69 22.56
N ASN A 334 -20.38 6.00 22.69
CA ASN A 334 -20.38 6.90 21.55
C ASN A 334 -18.99 6.94 20.91
N ILE A 335 -18.97 7.05 19.58
CA ILE A 335 -17.77 7.34 18.82
C ILE A 335 -17.47 8.83 18.98
N THR A 336 -16.20 9.17 19.26
CA THR A 336 -15.74 10.57 19.21
C THR A 336 -14.97 10.78 17.90
N PRO A 337 -15.54 11.47 16.89
CA PRO A 337 -14.83 11.76 15.66
C PRO A 337 -13.86 12.92 15.88
N TYR A 338 -12.58 12.68 15.63
CA TYR A 338 -11.55 13.71 15.60
C TYR A 338 -11.32 14.15 14.16
N THR A 339 -11.15 15.44 13.94
CA THR A 339 -10.83 16.03 12.63
C THR A 339 -9.78 17.12 12.77
N ARG A 340 -9.29 17.63 11.65
CA ARG A 340 -8.36 18.77 11.59
C ARG A 340 -9.10 20.04 11.16
N ASP A 341 -8.45 21.19 11.25
CA ASP A 341 -8.96 22.44 10.68
C ASP A 341 -9.13 22.35 9.14
N THR A 342 -9.93 23.25 8.55
CA THR A 342 -10.27 23.27 7.12
C THR A 342 -9.10 23.63 6.19
N THR A 343 -7.94 24.01 6.73
CA THR A 343 -6.73 24.27 5.94
C THR A 343 -5.82 23.04 5.82
N SER A 344 -6.10 21.99 6.59
CA SER A 344 -5.35 20.73 6.61
C SER A 344 -5.51 19.93 5.32
N GLY A 345 -4.40 19.62 4.66
CA GLY A 345 -4.42 18.69 3.53
C GLY A 345 -4.71 17.23 3.93
N THR A 346 -4.50 16.84 5.21
CA THR A 346 -4.87 15.48 5.67
C THR A 346 -6.37 15.35 5.76
N ARG A 347 -7.04 16.42 6.21
CA ARG A 347 -8.49 16.52 6.20
C ARG A 347 -9.04 16.43 4.78
N ASP A 348 -8.47 17.21 3.88
CA ASP A 348 -8.91 17.26 2.48
C ASP A 348 -8.82 15.88 1.82
N GLY A 349 -7.65 15.23 1.90
CA GLY A 349 -7.46 13.88 1.37
C GLY A 349 -8.36 12.83 2.03
N PHE A 350 -8.55 12.90 3.36
CA PHE A 350 -9.41 11.96 4.07
C PHE A 350 -10.87 12.10 3.65
N PHE A 351 -11.44 13.31 3.73
CA PHE A 351 -12.85 13.54 3.41
C PHE A 351 -13.16 13.33 1.92
N THR A 352 -12.22 13.67 1.03
CA THR A 352 -12.34 13.33 -0.38
C THR A 352 -12.31 11.81 -0.58
N GLY A 353 -11.38 11.11 0.07
CA GLY A 353 -11.23 9.66 -0.06
C GLY A 353 -12.43 8.87 0.48
N ILE A 354 -13.08 9.33 1.54
CA ILE A 354 -14.29 8.66 2.06
C ILE A 354 -15.59 9.09 1.35
N GLY A 355 -15.51 9.99 0.37
CA GLY A 355 -16.66 10.47 -0.40
C GLY A 355 -17.46 11.63 0.21
N LEU A 356 -17.00 12.21 1.33
CA LEU A 356 -17.63 13.36 2.00
C LEU A 356 -16.95 14.69 1.61
N LYS A 357 -16.85 14.97 0.30
CA LYS A 357 -16.04 16.07 -0.24
C LYS A 357 -16.33 17.45 0.38
N ALA A 358 -17.59 17.76 0.67
CA ALA A 358 -17.96 19.05 1.29
C ALA A 358 -17.26 19.27 2.65
N ALA A 359 -17.01 18.19 3.40
CA ALA A 359 -16.32 18.27 4.68
C ALA A 359 -14.82 18.60 4.56
N ALA A 360 -14.23 18.54 3.37
CA ALA A 360 -12.84 18.94 3.16
C ALA A 360 -12.61 20.43 3.50
N SER A 361 -13.59 21.30 3.19
CA SER A 361 -13.49 22.75 3.37
C SER A 361 -14.53 23.36 4.30
N ASP A 362 -15.48 22.57 4.79
CA ASP A 362 -16.57 23.05 5.65
C ASP A 362 -16.81 22.09 6.82
N ASN A 363 -17.13 22.63 8.00
CA ASN A 363 -17.52 21.87 9.19
C ASN A 363 -19.03 21.55 9.21
N ALA A 364 -19.87 22.26 8.44
CA ALA A 364 -21.32 22.06 8.44
C ALA A 364 -21.78 20.61 8.14
N PRO A 365 -21.11 19.81 7.29
CA PRO A 365 -21.48 18.42 7.06
C PRO A 365 -21.14 17.46 8.21
N LEU A 366 -20.38 17.90 9.21
CA LEU A 366 -19.90 17.05 10.30
C LEU A 366 -20.91 16.96 11.45
N VAL A 367 -20.91 15.81 12.13
CA VAL A 367 -21.74 15.55 13.31
C VAL A 367 -21.41 16.50 14.46
N ALA A 368 -22.44 16.97 15.16
CA ALA A 368 -22.24 17.73 16.38
C ALA A 368 -21.39 16.93 17.41
N GLY A 369 -20.41 17.59 18.03
CA GLY A 369 -19.52 16.97 19.02
C GLY A 369 -18.23 16.35 18.46
N PHE A 370 -17.91 16.56 17.17
CA PHE A 370 -16.57 16.27 16.66
C PHE A 370 -15.51 17.12 17.39
N VAL A 371 -14.29 16.62 17.48
CA VAL A 371 -13.15 17.33 18.09
C VAL A 371 -12.17 17.77 17.02
N GLU A 372 -11.92 19.07 16.93
CA GLU A 372 -10.89 19.62 16.04
C GLU A 372 -9.51 19.62 16.73
N VAL A 373 -8.48 19.16 16.02
CA VAL A 373 -7.08 19.12 16.51
C VAL A 373 -6.11 19.77 15.53
N THR A 374 -4.96 20.19 16.04
CA THR A 374 -4.02 21.10 15.36
C THR A 374 -3.02 20.42 14.43
N GLY A 375 -2.78 19.11 14.59
CA GLY A 375 -1.70 18.39 13.92
C GLY A 375 -1.86 16.87 13.98
N ASN A 376 -1.00 16.12 13.28
CA ASN A 376 -0.93 14.66 13.46
C ASN A 376 -0.52 14.29 14.89
N GLY A 377 0.45 15.01 15.48
CA GLY A 377 0.89 14.77 16.86
C GLY A 377 -0.23 14.97 17.89
N ASP A 378 -1.01 16.06 17.73
CA ASP A 378 -2.18 16.35 18.58
C ASP A 378 -3.27 15.28 18.37
N MET A 379 -3.56 14.91 17.11
CA MET A 379 -4.47 13.80 16.82
C MET A 379 -4.05 12.49 17.51
N ILE A 380 -2.77 12.13 17.42
CA ILE A 380 -2.23 10.92 18.06
C ILE A 380 -2.42 10.99 19.58
N ALA A 381 -2.05 12.11 20.19
CA ALA A 381 -2.16 12.29 21.64
C ALA A 381 -3.62 12.20 22.12
N LYS A 382 -4.55 12.82 21.40
CA LYS A 382 -5.97 12.81 21.76
C LYS A 382 -6.61 11.44 21.58
N ILE A 383 -6.37 10.75 20.46
CA ILE A 383 -6.92 9.40 20.23
C ILE A 383 -6.30 8.39 21.20
N LYS A 384 -5.04 8.54 21.61
CA LYS A 384 -4.45 7.72 22.68
C LYS A 384 -5.17 7.87 24.01
N ALA A 385 -5.60 9.08 24.33
CA ALA A 385 -6.30 9.40 25.57
C ALA A 385 -7.80 9.06 25.51
N ASP A 386 -8.39 9.02 24.32
CA ASP A 386 -9.79 8.69 24.09
C ASP A 386 -9.95 7.26 23.59
N GLU A 387 -10.34 6.36 24.49
CA GLU A 387 -10.56 4.95 24.18
C GLU A 387 -11.54 4.74 23.01
N TYR A 388 -12.54 5.62 22.84
CA TYR A 388 -13.59 5.53 21.83
C TYR A 388 -13.42 6.53 20.67
N GLY A 389 -12.24 7.15 20.59
CA GLY A 389 -11.89 8.10 19.54
C GLY A 389 -11.53 7.43 18.21
N ILE A 390 -11.92 8.10 17.11
CA ILE A 390 -11.49 7.78 15.75
C ILE A 390 -11.00 9.04 15.05
N GLY A 391 -9.91 8.92 14.30
CA GLY A 391 -9.39 10.01 13.46
C GLY A 391 -8.56 9.46 12.31
N TYR A 392 -7.69 10.29 11.76
CA TYR A 392 -6.89 9.94 10.59
C TYR A 392 -5.54 10.66 10.61
N ILE A 393 -4.48 9.94 10.23
CA ILE A 393 -3.11 10.46 10.18
C ILE A 393 -2.41 10.00 8.92
N SER A 394 -1.28 10.62 8.57
CA SER A 394 -0.41 10.10 7.51
C SER A 394 0.20 8.76 7.93
N LEU A 395 0.41 7.85 6.97
CA LEU A 395 1.06 6.54 7.16
C LEU A 395 2.44 6.70 7.82
N ALA A 396 3.19 7.73 7.43
CA ALA A 396 4.44 8.12 8.07
C ALA A 396 4.32 8.30 9.59
N SER A 397 3.23 8.94 10.02
CA SER A 397 2.97 9.20 11.44
C SER A 397 2.42 7.97 12.16
N TYR A 398 1.89 6.98 11.42
CA TYR A 398 1.27 5.79 11.98
C TYR A 398 2.28 4.81 12.58
N ALA A 399 3.43 4.58 11.91
CA ALA A 399 4.43 3.61 12.34
C ALA A 399 4.87 3.79 13.80
N ASP A 400 5.07 5.04 14.23
CA ASP A 400 5.48 5.39 15.60
C ASP A 400 4.30 5.88 16.47
N SER A 401 3.07 5.83 15.95
CA SER A 401 1.91 6.40 16.63
C SER A 401 1.52 5.65 17.88
N GLY A 402 1.72 4.33 17.97
CA GLY A 402 1.15 3.48 19.02
C GLY A 402 -0.39 3.43 19.04
N LEU A 403 -1.04 3.89 17.97
CA LEU A 403 -2.47 3.72 17.70
C LEU A 403 -2.71 2.44 16.89
N LYS A 404 -3.97 2.05 16.72
CA LYS A 404 -4.37 0.99 15.78
C LYS A 404 -4.83 1.62 14.48
N GLY A 405 -4.17 1.27 13.38
CA GLY A 405 -4.57 1.67 12.02
C GLY A 405 -5.59 0.68 11.46
N LEU A 406 -6.60 1.20 10.77
CA LEU A 406 -7.63 0.39 10.12
C LEU A 406 -7.23 0.09 8.67
N LYS A 407 -7.48 -1.13 8.22
CA LYS A 407 -7.51 -1.44 6.78
C LYS A 407 -8.58 -0.58 6.12
N TYR A 408 -8.30 -0.06 4.93
CA TYR A 408 -9.25 0.74 4.18
C TYR A 408 -9.72 -0.06 2.97
N GLU A 409 -11.03 -0.26 2.84
CA GLU A 409 -11.61 -1.09 1.77
C GLU A 409 -10.98 -2.49 1.72
N GLY A 410 -10.70 -3.08 2.89
CA GLY A 410 -10.04 -4.39 3.05
C GLY A 410 -8.52 -4.40 2.82
N VAL A 411 -7.91 -3.28 2.41
CA VAL A 411 -6.48 -3.20 2.07
C VAL A 411 -5.68 -2.60 3.22
N GLU A 412 -4.54 -3.21 3.53
CA GLU A 412 -3.62 -2.70 4.55
C GLU A 412 -2.90 -1.42 4.11
N PRO A 413 -2.77 -0.41 4.99
CA PRO A 413 -2.05 0.82 4.69
C PRO A 413 -0.54 0.58 4.70
N THR A 414 0.01 0.11 3.59
CA THR A 414 1.45 -0.13 3.42
C THR A 414 1.99 0.62 2.21
N GLU A 415 3.27 0.99 2.22
CA GLU A 415 3.90 1.63 1.05
C GLU A 415 3.75 0.77 -0.22
N ALA A 416 3.89 -0.55 -0.09
CA ALA A 416 3.73 -1.48 -1.21
C ALA A 416 2.32 -1.42 -1.81
N ASN A 417 1.29 -1.38 -0.97
CA ASN A 417 -0.09 -1.28 -1.43
C ASN A 417 -0.45 0.09 -2.01
N VAL A 418 0.23 1.14 -1.58
CA VAL A 418 0.09 2.48 -2.15
C VAL A 418 0.74 2.54 -3.53
N LEU A 419 1.97 2.01 -3.67
CA LEU A 419 2.70 2.00 -4.93
C LEU A 419 2.01 1.13 -5.99
N ASN A 420 1.46 -0.02 -5.60
CA ASN A 420 0.70 -0.89 -6.50
C ASN A 420 -0.76 -0.41 -6.73
N GLY A 421 -1.18 0.66 -6.04
CA GLY A 421 -2.49 1.27 -6.19
C GLY A 421 -3.66 0.50 -5.57
N SER A 422 -3.41 -0.57 -4.81
CA SER A 422 -4.48 -1.31 -4.12
C SER A 422 -5.03 -0.53 -2.91
N TYR A 423 -4.18 0.25 -2.22
CA TYR A 423 -4.60 1.15 -1.14
C TYR A 423 -4.93 2.54 -1.68
N GLU A 424 -6.20 2.91 -1.65
CA GLU A 424 -6.71 4.09 -2.37
C GLU A 424 -6.91 5.33 -1.48
N LEU A 425 -6.89 5.20 -0.15
CA LEU A 425 -6.99 6.34 0.77
C LEU A 425 -5.66 7.11 0.83
N THR A 426 -5.36 7.80 -0.26
CA THR A 426 -4.09 8.46 -0.54
C THR A 426 -4.30 9.92 -0.85
N ARG A 427 -3.20 10.67 -0.87
CA ARG A 427 -3.15 12.06 -1.33
C ARG A 427 -1.81 12.33 -2.01
N ASN A 428 -1.79 13.33 -2.87
CA ASN A 428 -0.56 13.78 -3.48
C ASN A 428 0.13 14.83 -2.60
N PHE A 429 1.45 14.75 -2.53
CA PHE A 429 2.29 15.87 -2.12
C PHE A 429 2.74 16.57 -3.40
N ASN A 430 2.38 17.84 -3.52
CA ASN A 430 2.56 18.68 -4.68
C ASN A 430 3.48 19.87 -4.33
N TYR A 431 4.11 20.44 -5.34
CA TYR A 431 4.82 21.73 -5.24
C TYR A 431 4.19 22.73 -6.21
N VAL A 432 4.39 24.02 -5.94
CA VAL A 432 4.14 25.14 -6.85
C VAL A 432 5.29 26.13 -6.68
N VAL A 433 5.76 26.74 -7.77
CA VAL A 433 6.83 27.74 -7.74
C VAL A 433 6.32 29.11 -8.12
N ARG A 434 6.97 30.14 -7.59
CA ARG A 434 6.73 31.52 -7.97
C ARG A 434 7.11 31.76 -9.44
N ASN A 435 6.28 32.51 -10.17
CA ASN A 435 6.34 32.58 -11.64
C ASN A 435 6.46 34.01 -12.21
N ASP A 436 6.68 35.02 -11.36
CA ASP A 436 6.79 36.43 -11.74
C ASP A 436 8.24 36.97 -11.69
N TYR A 437 9.21 36.12 -11.37
CA TYR A 437 10.63 36.46 -11.51
C TYR A 437 11.00 36.64 -12.98
N ALA A 438 11.88 37.61 -13.26
CA ALA A 438 12.49 37.72 -14.58
C ALA A 438 13.22 36.40 -14.91
N ALA A 439 12.98 35.84 -16.11
CA ALA A 439 13.43 34.49 -16.45
C ALA A 439 14.95 34.27 -16.29
N ASP A 440 15.74 35.32 -16.47
CA ASP A 440 17.20 35.30 -16.36
C ASP A 440 17.73 35.59 -14.94
N SER A 441 16.86 35.89 -13.98
CA SER A 441 17.26 36.18 -12.60
C SER A 441 17.85 34.93 -11.92
N LYS A 442 18.71 35.17 -10.92
CA LYS A 442 19.30 34.07 -10.13
C LYS A 442 18.22 33.28 -9.39
N GLU A 443 17.20 33.94 -8.87
CA GLU A 443 16.06 33.32 -8.20
C GLU A 443 15.32 32.36 -9.14
N ALA A 444 14.92 32.80 -10.33
CA ALA A 444 14.23 31.96 -11.30
C ALA A 444 15.05 30.72 -11.69
N LYS A 445 16.37 30.89 -11.89
CA LYS A 445 17.29 29.81 -12.24
C LYS A 445 17.50 28.83 -11.08
N LEU A 446 17.65 29.33 -9.84
CA LEU A 446 17.81 28.49 -8.65
C LEU A 446 16.52 27.72 -8.30
N ILE A 447 15.35 28.33 -8.50
CA ILE A 447 14.06 27.64 -8.35
C ILE A 447 13.97 26.47 -9.34
N LYS A 448 14.30 26.70 -10.62
CA LYS A 448 14.33 25.63 -11.63
C LYS A 448 15.33 24.53 -11.27
N ALA A 449 16.52 24.90 -10.81
CA ALA A 449 17.54 23.95 -10.35
C ALA A 449 17.09 23.14 -9.12
N PHE A 450 16.40 23.77 -8.16
CA PHE A 450 15.84 23.07 -7.01
C PHE A 450 14.77 22.06 -7.42
N VAL A 451 13.87 22.43 -8.34
CA VAL A 451 12.86 21.50 -8.88
C VAL A 451 13.53 20.34 -9.60
N ALA A 452 14.56 20.59 -10.43
CA ALA A 452 15.31 19.54 -11.08
C ALA A 452 16.02 18.61 -10.08
N TYR A 453 16.64 19.17 -9.04
CA TYR A 453 17.26 18.40 -7.96
C TYR A 453 16.25 17.54 -7.19
N MET A 454 15.07 18.08 -6.88
CA MET A 454 13.99 17.35 -6.23
C MET A 454 13.55 16.11 -7.02
N PHE A 455 13.65 16.14 -8.35
CA PHE A 455 13.35 15.01 -9.23
C PHE A 455 14.56 14.16 -9.66
N SER A 456 15.77 14.51 -9.20
CA SER A 456 16.95 13.65 -9.39
C SER A 456 16.87 12.40 -8.50
N VAL A 457 17.71 11.40 -8.78
CA VAL A 457 17.84 10.20 -7.92
C VAL A 457 18.05 10.60 -6.46
N GLU A 458 18.99 11.50 -6.19
CA GLU A 458 19.35 11.97 -4.85
C GLU A 458 18.18 12.71 -4.16
N GLY A 459 17.45 13.55 -4.91
CA GLY A 459 16.25 14.21 -4.38
C GLY A 459 15.15 13.21 -4.01
N LYS A 460 14.92 12.22 -4.87
CA LYS A 460 13.93 11.16 -4.63
C LYS A 460 14.31 10.25 -3.45
N GLU A 461 15.60 9.94 -3.28
CA GLU A 461 16.09 9.23 -2.09
C GLU A 461 15.84 10.01 -0.80
N ILE A 462 16.06 11.33 -0.81
CA ILE A 462 15.73 12.19 0.32
C ILE A 462 14.23 12.14 0.61
N ILE A 463 13.38 12.30 -0.41
CA ILE A 463 11.92 12.24 -0.25
C ILE A 463 11.49 10.92 0.39
N LYS A 464 12.02 9.79 -0.10
CA LYS A 464 11.74 8.45 0.45
C LYS A 464 12.22 8.30 1.90
N SER A 465 13.40 8.85 2.23
CA SER A 465 13.93 8.85 3.61
C SER A 465 13.15 9.74 4.59
N LYS A 466 12.24 10.57 4.08
CA LYS A 466 11.37 11.49 4.82
C LYS A 466 9.90 11.17 4.59
N ASP A 467 9.61 9.88 4.46
CA ASP A 467 8.28 9.29 4.46
C ASP A 467 7.42 9.56 3.21
N GLY A 468 8.02 10.10 2.14
CA GLY A 468 7.36 10.24 0.84
C GLY A 468 7.31 8.91 0.09
N ILE A 469 6.13 8.53 -0.39
CA ILE A 469 5.92 7.27 -1.11
C ILE A 469 6.10 7.52 -2.61
N LEU A 470 7.20 7.03 -3.18
CA LEU A 470 7.51 7.07 -4.61
C LEU A 470 8.45 5.93 -5.00
N ASP A 471 8.53 5.66 -6.30
CA ASP A 471 9.54 4.79 -6.90
C ASP A 471 10.71 5.59 -7.48
N ILE A 472 11.92 5.04 -7.33
CA ILE A 472 13.13 5.50 -8.00
C ILE A 472 13.40 4.53 -9.16
N LYS A 473 13.32 5.03 -10.39
CA LYS A 473 13.46 4.25 -11.61
C LYS A 473 14.91 4.21 -12.06
N ALA A 474 15.31 3.14 -12.76
CA ALA A 474 16.63 3.06 -13.39
C ALA A 474 16.86 4.15 -14.46
N THR A 475 15.79 4.73 -15.00
CA THR A 475 15.82 5.82 -15.97
C THR A 475 15.89 7.21 -15.32
N ASP A 476 15.77 7.30 -14.00
CA ASP A 476 15.87 8.58 -13.30
C ASP A 476 17.31 9.10 -13.38
N LYS A 477 17.45 10.37 -13.74
CA LYS A 477 18.75 11.02 -13.85
C LYS A 477 19.29 11.39 -12.48
N THR A 478 20.58 11.19 -12.30
CA THR A 478 21.34 11.71 -11.16
C THR A 478 21.45 13.24 -11.24
N TRP A 479 21.74 13.88 -10.12
CA TRP A 479 22.01 15.31 -10.10
C TRP A 479 23.21 15.66 -10.97
N ALA A 480 24.22 14.81 -11.04
CA ALA A 480 25.39 15.01 -11.88
C ALA A 480 25.03 15.16 -13.38
N GLU A 481 24.05 14.39 -13.85
CA GLU A 481 23.57 14.47 -15.24
C GLU A 481 22.69 15.70 -15.49
N LEU A 482 21.87 16.10 -14.50
CA LEU A 482 21.00 17.27 -14.62
C LEU A 482 21.74 18.59 -14.44
N LYS A 483 22.84 18.60 -13.68
CA LYS A 483 23.59 19.81 -13.30
C LYS A 483 24.05 20.63 -14.51
N ALA A 484 24.37 19.97 -15.63
CA ALA A 484 24.83 20.64 -16.85
C ALA A 484 23.82 21.68 -17.39
N ASP A 485 22.52 21.46 -17.17
CA ASP A 485 21.45 22.36 -17.59
C ASP A 485 21.19 23.49 -16.56
N HIS A 486 21.91 23.49 -15.44
CA HIS A 486 21.73 24.40 -14.30
C HIS A 486 23.04 25.04 -13.83
N PRO A 487 23.80 25.74 -14.70
CA PRO A 487 25.11 26.31 -14.34
C PRO A 487 25.05 27.36 -13.20
N VAL A 488 23.86 27.91 -12.91
CA VAL A 488 23.65 28.87 -11.81
C VAL A 488 24.13 28.34 -10.45
N VAL A 489 24.12 27.02 -10.24
CA VAL A 489 24.51 26.42 -8.95
C VAL A 489 26.01 26.51 -8.68
N ASP A 490 26.83 26.74 -9.73
CA ASP A 490 28.28 26.92 -9.62
C ASP A 490 28.66 28.41 -9.44
N GLU A 491 27.70 29.32 -9.51
CA GLU A 491 27.92 30.75 -9.24
C GLU A 491 27.85 31.07 -7.73
N ASP A 492 28.33 32.26 -7.32
CA ASP A 492 28.11 32.74 -5.97
C ASP A 492 26.62 33.08 -5.75
N ASN A 493 25.95 32.26 -4.94
CA ASN A 493 24.55 32.41 -4.56
C ASN A 493 24.36 32.78 -3.09
N SER A 494 25.43 33.15 -2.36
CA SER A 494 25.37 33.47 -0.93
C SER A 494 24.47 34.67 -0.58
N GLY A 495 24.19 35.52 -1.57
CA GLY A 495 23.24 36.64 -1.49
C GLY A 495 21.77 36.25 -1.67
N VAL A 496 21.46 35.08 -2.24
CA VAL A 496 20.09 34.65 -2.54
C VAL A 496 19.53 33.79 -1.40
N THR A 497 18.30 34.07 -0.97
CA THR A 497 17.56 33.24 -0.01
C THR A 497 16.32 32.67 -0.69
N LEU A 498 16.27 31.35 -0.83
CA LEU A 498 15.05 30.66 -1.26
C LEU A 498 14.10 30.51 -0.06
N ARG A 499 12.86 30.98 -0.22
CA ARG A 499 11.79 30.90 0.77
C ARG A 499 10.87 29.75 0.41
N LEU A 500 10.84 28.74 1.26
CA LEU A 500 10.05 27.52 1.09
C LEU A 500 8.93 27.47 2.12
N GLY A 501 7.78 26.90 1.80
CA GLY A 501 6.67 26.89 2.76
C GLY A 501 5.42 26.15 2.31
N GLY A 502 4.32 26.34 3.03
CA GLY A 502 3.04 25.67 2.75
C GLY A 502 2.72 24.54 3.73
N SER A 503 2.42 23.35 3.22
CA SER A 503 1.92 22.21 4.00
C SER A 503 2.90 21.77 5.09
N THR A 504 2.36 21.59 6.30
CA THR A 504 3.09 21.00 7.44
C THR A 504 3.34 19.50 7.28
N SER A 505 2.56 18.81 6.44
CA SER A 505 2.81 17.39 6.12
C SER A 505 4.05 17.19 5.24
N VAL A 506 4.43 18.21 4.45
CA VAL A 506 5.58 18.16 3.53
C VAL A 506 6.83 18.82 4.14
N GLN A 507 6.71 19.44 5.32
CA GLN A 507 7.78 20.23 5.94
C GLN A 507 9.10 19.46 6.08
N LYS A 508 9.07 18.23 6.62
CA LYS A 508 10.28 17.41 6.79
C LYS A 508 10.99 17.10 5.47
N ILE A 509 10.21 16.85 4.41
CA ILE A 509 10.73 16.62 3.05
C ILE A 509 11.36 17.91 2.52
N ALA A 510 10.65 19.03 2.62
CA ALA A 510 11.11 20.33 2.15
C ALA A 510 12.41 20.77 2.85
N GLU A 511 12.51 20.61 4.17
CA GLU A 511 13.70 20.93 4.96
C GLU A 511 14.90 20.04 4.59
N ALA A 512 14.68 18.74 4.35
CA ALA A 512 15.74 17.83 3.96
C ALA A 512 16.25 18.12 2.53
N LEU A 513 15.33 18.35 1.58
CA LEU A 513 15.67 18.72 0.20
C LEU A 513 16.43 20.05 0.15
N SER A 514 15.93 21.08 0.86
CA SER A 514 16.54 22.41 0.87
C SER A 514 17.90 22.41 1.55
N ALA A 515 18.09 21.60 2.60
CA ALA A 515 19.39 21.43 3.26
C ALA A 515 20.43 20.79 2.32
N ALA A 516 20.05 19.77 1.56
CA ALA A 516 20.94 19.14 0.59
C ALA A 516 21.22 20.07 -0.61
N PHE A 517 20.19 20.72 -1.15
CA PHE A 517 20.32 21.67 -2.25
C PHE A 517 21.20 22.87 -1.89
N LYS A 518 21.13 23.35 -0.65
CA LYS A 518 22.01 24.40 -0.13
C LYS A 518 23.50 24.02 -0.23
N GLN A 519 23.86 22.76 -0.02
CA GLN A 519 25.26 22.33 -0.11
C GLN A 519 25.81 22.41 -1.54
N ILE A 520 24.95 22.18 -2.54
CA ILE A 520 25.35 22.14 -3.95
C ILE A 520 25.18 23.47 -4.68
N SER A 521 24.36 24.39 -4.15
CA SER A 521 24.07 25.69 -4.78
C SER A 521 24.67 26.88 -4.06
N GLY A 522 25.03 26.75 -2.77
CA GLY A 522 25.52 27.87 -1.96
C GLY A 522 24.47 28.92 -1.57
N CYS A 523 23.19 28.71 -1.90
CA CYS A 523 22.12 29.64 -1.52
C CYS A 523 21.74 29.53 -0.04
N LYS A 524 21.00 30.53 0.47
CA LYS A 524 20.34 30.45 1.77
C LYS A 524 18.93 29.86 1.61
N VAL A 525 18.39 29.33 2.70
CA VAL A 525 17.03 28.76 2.74
C VAL A 525 16.29 29.28 3.98
N ALA A 526 15.01 29.59 3.82
CA ALA A 526 14.10 29.99 4.89
C ALA A 526 12.78 29.23 4.75
N HIS A 527 12.15 28.85 5.86
CA HIS A 527 10.96 28.01 5.88
C HIS A 527 9.77 28.69 6.57
N ASN A 528 8.57 28.58 5.97
CA ASN A 528 7.31 29.05 6.55
C ASN A 528 6.14 28.09 6.21
N HIS A 529 5.93 27.06 7.04
CA HIS A 529 4.93 26.02 6.82
C HIS A 529 3.68 26.22 7.69
N THR A 530 2.62 26.79 7.12
CA THR A 530 1.37 27.13 7.83
C THR A 530 0.14 26.36 7.33
N GLY A 531 0.27 25.54 6.27
CA GLY A 531 -0.83 24.76 5.69
C GLY A 531 -0.82 24.74 4.16
N SER A 532 -1.52 23.78 3.54
CA SER A 532 -1.49 23.60 2.07
C SER A 532 -2.03 24.82 1.31
N GLY A 533 -3.00 25.55 1.86
CA GLY A 533 -3.55 26.75 1.24
C GLY A 533 -2.55 27.92 1.15
N ALA A 534 -1.51 27.93 1.97
CA ALA A 534 -0.47 28.96 1.90
C ALA A 534 0.46 28.77 0.69
N ALA A 535 0.58 27.55 0.16
CA ALA A 535 1.48 27.24 -0.95
C ALA A 535 1.18 28.09 -2.18
N TYR A 536 -0.06 28.08 -2.68
CA TYR A 536 -0.46 28.92 -3.81
C TYR A 536 -0.51 30.40 -3.43
N LYS A 537 -1.16 30.74 -2.31
CA LYS A 537 -1.35 32.14 -1.88
C LYS A 537 -0.04 32.92 -1.80
N ALA A 538 1.01 32.29 -1.29
CA ALA A 538 2.30 32.92 -1.08
C ALA A 538 3.29 32.75 -2.24
N THR A 539 3.01 31.94 -3.26
CA THR A 539 3.86 31.83 -4.47
C THR A 539 3.31 32.60 -5.66
N GLN A 540 2.00 32.50 -5.91
CA GLN A 540 1.33 33.08 -7.09
C GLN A 540 0.07 33.87 -6.74
N GLY A 541 -0.47 33.70 -5.53
CA GLY A 541 -1.65 34.41 -5.07
C GLY A 541 -1.36 35.77 -4.41
N SER A 542 -2.32 36.21 -3.59
CA SER A 542 -2.34 37.56 -3.01
C SER A 542 -1.23 37.85 -1.99
N GLU A 543 -0.55 36.83 -1.45
CA GLU A 543 0.48 37.00 -0.43
C GLU A 543 1.92 36.93 -0.99
N LYS A 544 2.09 36.69 -2.29
CA LYS A 544 3.41 36.47 -2.90
C LYS A 544 4.40 37.63 -2.70
N ASP A 545 3.90 38.86 -2.62
CA ASP A 545 4.72 40.07 -2.47
C ASP A 545 4.87 40.52 -1.00
N GLY A 546 4.24 39.80 -0.06
CA GLY A 546 4.25 40.12 1.37
C GLY A 546 5.38 39.46 2.16
N ALA A 547 5.38 39.69 3.48
CA ALA A 547 6.35 39.10 4.41
C ALA A 547 6.29 37.56 4.48
N THR A 548 5.15 36.97 4.10
CA THR A 548 4.93 35.52 4.01
C THR A 548 5.23 34.94 2.63
N GLY A 549 5.65 35.77 1.67
CA GLY A 549 5.91 35.36 0.28
C GLY A 549 6.92 34.23 0.18
N LEU A 550 6.65 33.29 -0.70
CA LEU A 550 7.40 32.06 -0.96
C LEU A 550 7.89 32.02 -2.41
N ASP A 551 9.01 31.35 -2.61
CA ASP A 551 9.57 31.05 -3.91
C ASP A 551 9.15 29.62 -4.34
N ILE A 552 9.04 28.71 -3.38
CA ILE A 552 8.58 27.33 -3.58
C ILE A 552 7.55 26.98 -2.49
N GLY A 553 6.31 26.69 -2.89
CA GLY A 553 5.23 26.27 -2.02
C GLY A 553 4.97 24.77 -2.14
N PHE A 554 4.67 24.12 -1.02
CA PHE A 554 4.35 22.70 -0.95
C PHE A 554 2.91 22.49 -0.50
N ALA A 555 2.15 21.64 -1.18
CA ALA A 555 0.77 21.30 -0.82
C ALA A 555 0.65 19.79 -0.60
N SER A 556 -0.11 19.37 0.42
CA SER A 556 -0.41 17.93 0.64
C SER A 556 -1.84 17.59 0.19
N ARG A 557 -2.21 18.10 -0.98
CA ARG A 557 -3.46 17.88 -1.72
C ARG A 557 -3.31 18.50 -3.12
N GLU A 558 -4.26 18.23 -4.00
CA GLU A 558 -4.38 18.96 -5.27
C GLU A 558 -4.67 20.44 -5.05
N PHE A 559 -4.21 21.28 -5.98
CA PHE A 559 -4.60 22.69 -6.03
C PHE A 559 -6.08 22.80 -6.43
N LYS A 560 -6.80 23.72 -5.79
CA LYS A 560 -8.23 23.93 -6.03
C LYS A 560 -8.46 24.84 -7.23
N ASP A 561 -9.67 24.87 -7.78
CA ASP A 561 -10.02 25.82 -8.85
C ASP A 561 -9.83 27.29 -8.43
N SER A 562 -9.95 27.58 -7.14
CA SER A 562 -9.65 28.89 -6.54
C SER A 562 -8.15 29.19 -6.36
N GLU A 563 -7.30 28.21 -6.68
CA GLU A 563 -5.84 28.28 -6.66
C GLU A 563 -5.28 27.97 -8.05
N PRO A 564 -5.55 28.84 -9.06
CA PRO A 564 -5.20 28.58 -10.46
C PRO A 564 -3.69 28.72 -10.70
N ALA A 565 -2.92 27.75 -10.22
CA ALA A 565 -1.48 27.69 -10.42
C ALA A 565 -1.14 27.64 -11.91
N ALA A 566 -0.18 28.46 -12.34
CA ALA A 566 0.19 28.55 -13.74
C ALA A 566 0.72 27.20 -14.28
N ALA A 567 0.29 26.82 -15.48
CA ALA A 567 0.79 25.61 -16.13
C ALA A 567 2.32 25.60 -16.20
N GLY A 568 2.93 24.44 -15.93
CA GLY A 568 4.39 24.27 -15.92
C GLY A 568 5.10 24.77 -14.65
N THR A 569 4.36 25.30 -13.67
CA THR A 569 4.95 25.83 -12.41
C THR A 569 4.59 25.01 -11.18
N PHE A 570 3.89 23.90 -11.33
CA PHE A 570 3.50 23.02 -10.24
C PHE A 570 3.58 21.56 -10.69
N GLY A 571 3.61 20.64 -9.74
CA GLY A 571 3.63 19.22 -10.03
C GLY A 571 3.61 18.36 -8.78
N ARG A 572 3.55 17.04 -8.98
CA ARG A 572 3.54 16.06 -7.89
C ARG A 572 4.96 15.64 -7.53
N ILE A 573 5.26 15.68 -6.24
CA ILE A 573 6.52 15.23 -5.63
C ILE A 573 6.45 13.74 -5.37
N CYS A 574 5.46 13.31 -4.58
CA CYS A 574 5.26 11.94 -4.16
C CYS A 574 3.80 11.70 -3.74
N ILE A 575 3.50 10.47 -3.34
CA ILE A 575 2.22 10.09 -2.73
C ILE A 575 2.42 10.00 -1.21
N ASP A 576 1.35 10.22 -0.46
CA ASP A 576 1.23 9.86 0.95
C ASP A 576 -0.07 9.05 1.14
N ALA A 577 -0.05 8.13 2.10
CA ALA A 577 -1.24 7.39 2.50
C ALA A 577 -1.82 7.99 3.78
N ILE A 578 -3.15 8.02 3.85
CA ILE A 578 -3.88 8.41 5.05
C ILE A 578 -4.43 7.14 5.69
N VAL A 579 -4.20 7.00 6.98
CA VAL A 579 -4.62 5.86 7.79
C VAL A 579 -5.70 6.32 8.75
N ALA A 580 -6.90 5.74 8.65
CA ALA A 580 -7.90 5.88 9.70
C ALA A 580 -7.37 5.16 10.95
N VAL A 581 -7.37 5.84 12.09
CA VAL A 581 -6.77 5.37 13.33
C VAL A 581 -7.75 5.43 14.49
N VAL A 582 -7.64 4.45 15.37
CA VAL A 582 -8.41 4.33 16.61
C VAL A 582 -7.45 4.06 17.78
N ASN A 583 -7.96 4.18 19.00
CA ASN A 583 -7.21 3.74 20.16
C ASN A 583 -6.85 2.26 20.06
N LYS A 584 -5.65 1.85 20.51
CA LYS A 584 -5.23 0.44 20.46
C LYS A 584 -6.14 -0.50 21.24
N LYS A 585 -6.87 0.02 22.24
CA LYS A 585 -7.86 -0.74 23.02
C LYS A 585 -9.12 -1.08 22.24
N ASN A 586 -9.38 -0.41 21.12
CA ASN A 586 -10.43 -0.80 20.19
C ASN A 586 -10.01 -2.10 19.46
N THR A 587 -10.22 -3.23 20.13
CA THR A 587 -9.93 -4.57 19.60
C THR A 587 -10.90 -4.97 18.50
N GLN A 588 -12.08 -4.35 18.48
CA GLN A 588 -13.26 -4.80 17.75
C GLN A 588 -13.35 -4.33 16.29
N VAL A 589 -12.55 -3.33 15.89
CA VAL A 589 -12.55 -2.80 14.52
C VAL A 589 -11.12 -2.81 14.00
N SER A 590 -10.86 -3.60 12.95
CA SER A 590 -9.54 -3.69 12.28
C SER A 590 -9.56 -3.10 10.87
N ALA A 591 -10.75 -2.78 10.35
CA ALA A 591 -10.95 -2.30 9.00
C ALA A 591 -12.15 -1.35 8.93
N ALA A 592 -12.17 -0.53 7.89
CA ALA A 592 -13.25 0.41 7.61
C ALA A 592 -13.46 0.57 6.11
N LEU A 593 -14.72 0.62 5.71
CA LEU A 593 -15.13 1.10 4.39
C LEU A 593 -15.23 2.63 4.41
N ALA A 594 -15.01 3.26 3.26
CA ALA A 594 -15.25 4.68 3.02
C ALA A 594 -16.63 5.10 3.53
N SER A 595 -17.65 4.31 3.20
CA SER A 595 -19.04 4.55 3.60
C SER A 595 -19.26 4.55 5.12
N GLN A 596 -18.52 3.71 5.86
CA GLN A 596 -18.63 3.60 7.31
C GLN A 596 -17.93 4.78 8.00
N LEU A 597 -16.73 5.14 7.53
CA LEU A 597 -16.04 6.35 7.99
C LEU A 597 -16.92 7.58 7.74
N MET A 598 -17.52 7.71 6.56
CA MET A 598 -18.45 8.79 6.25
C MET A 598 -19.63 8.82 7.23
N LYS A 599 -20.28 7.67 7.49
CA LYS A 599 -21.40 7.56 8.44
C LYS A 599 -21.03 7.98 9.86
N VAL A 600 -19.79 7.73 10.30
CA VAL A 600 -19.28 8.24 11.58
C VAL A 600 -19.23 9.76 11.56
N TYR A 601 -18.59 10.35 10.55
CA TYR A 601 -18.38 11.80 10.51
C TYR A 601 -19.65 12.61 10.27
N VAL A 602 -20.67 12.06 9.61
CA VAL A 602 -22.01 12.71 9.49
C VAL A 602 -22.96 12.34 10.63
N GLY A 603 -22.53 11.47 11.56
CA GLY A 603 -23.30 11.15 12.77
C GLY A 603 -24.44 10.16 12.57
N THR A 604 -24.43 9.45 11.44
CA THR A 604 -25.31 8.28 11.24
C THR A 604 -24.87 7.14 12.15
N TYR A 605 -23.56 6.92 12.28
CA TYR A 605 -22.97 6.02 13.28
C TYR A 605 -22.54 6.84 14.47
N LYS A 606 -23.28 6.70 15.57
CA LYS A 606 -23.06 7.46 16.80
C LYS A 606 -22.34 6.64 17.84
N LYS A 607 -22.54 5.32 17.82
CA LYS A 607 -21.93 4.35 18.74
C LYS A 607 -21.09 3.34 17.99
N TRP A 608 -20.10 2.77 18.67
CA TRP A 608 -19.27 1.72 18.10
C TRP A 608 -20.06 0.45 17.74
N SER A 609 -21.25 0.26 18.29
CA SER A 609 -22.21 -0.78 17.93
C SER A 609 -22.81 -0.59 16.54
N ASP A 610 -22.84 0.65 16.04
CA ASP A 610 -23.33 0.97 14.70
C ASP A 610 -22.25 0.65 13.63
N PHE A 611 -20.99 0.57 14.07
CA PHE A 611 -19.82 0.28 13.23
C PHE A 611 -19.66 -1.24 13.05
N VAL A 612 -20.45 -1.81 12.15
CA VAL A 612 -20.33 -3.22 11.73
C VAL A 612 -19.51 -3.27 10.45
N TYR A 613 -18.28 -3.77 10.54
CA TYR A 613 -17.47 -4.02 9.35
C TYR A 613 -17.98 -5.26 8.63
N GLU A 614 -18.34 -5.09 7.36
CA GLU A 614 -18.56 -6.19 6.43
C GLU A 614 -17.37 -6.17 5.48
N GLU A 615 -16.70 -7.31 5.31
CA GLU A 615 -15.63 -7.40 4.31
C GLU A 615 -16.20 -7.00 2.95
N PRO A 616 -15.57 -6.04 2.25
CA PRO A 616 -15.92 -5.80 0.87
C PRO A 616 -15.60 -7.08 0.08
N ALA A 617 -16.39 -7.37 -0.96
CA ALA A 617 -16.06 -8.45 -1.87
C ALA A 617 -14.57 -8.32 -2.28
N PRO A 618 -13.77 -9.41 -2.26
CA PRO A 618 -12.34 -9.34 -2.54
C PRO A 618 -12.08 -8.52 -3.81
N LYS A 619 -11.27 -7.46 -3.71
CA LYS A 619 -10.78 -6.78 -4.91
C LYS A 619 -10.08 -7.84 -5.77
N PRO A 620 -10.45 -8.02 -7.05
CA PRO A 620 -9.84 -9.04 -7.89
C PRO A 620 -8.32 -8.91 -7.90
N THR A 621 -7.60 -9.98 -7.56
CA THR A 621 -6.15 -10.04 -7.73
C THR A 621 -5.86 -10.27 -9.21
N PHE A 622 -5.30 -9.26 -9.87
CA PHE A 622 -4.91 -9.35 -11.27
C PHE A 622 -3.67 -10.24 -11.43
N ASP A 623 -3.78 -11.37 -12.12
CA ASP A 623 -2.65 -12.31 -12.32
C ASP A 623 -1.68 -11.76 -13.37
N THR A 624 -0.60 -11.11 -12.92
CA THR A 624 0.43 -10.55 -13.80
C THR A 624 1.21 -11.59 -14.60
N SER A 625 1.12 -12.89 -14.24
CA SER A 625 1.80 -13.94 -15.01
C SER A 625 1.13 -14.26 -16.34
N LYS A 626 -0.11 -13.77 -16.57
CA LYS A 626 -0.85 -13.95 -17.81
C LYS A 626 -0.28 -13.12 -18.96
N ASN A 627 -0.53 -13.62 -20.17
CA ASN A 627 -0.12 -12.94 -21.39
C ASN A 627 -0.93 -11.65 -21.58
N VAL A 628 -0.31 -10.66 -22.21
CA VAL A 628 -0.98 -9.45 -22.68
C VAL A 628 -1.72 -9.78 -23.97
N THR A 629 -3.04 -9.53 -24.01
CA THR A 629 -3.79 -9.59 -25.27
C THR A 629 -3.77 -8.21 -25.92
N LEU A 630 -3.20 -8.12 -27.13
CA LEU A 630 -3.07 -6.86 -27.86
C LEU A 630 -4.31 -6.60 -28.70
N TYR A 631 -4.95 -5.46 -28.51
CA TYR A 631 -6.06 -5.00 -29.35
C TYR A 631 -5.62 -3.82 -30.22
N THR A 632 -5.81 -3.95 -31.53
CA THR A 632 -5.53 -2.89 -32.49
C THR A 632 -6.73 -2.65 -33.40
N ARG A 633 -6.65 -1.63 -34.25
CA ARG A 633 -7.68 -1.27 -35.23
C ARG A 633 -7.19 -1.56 -36.64
N ASP A 634 -8.06 -1.53 -37.62
CA ASP A 634 -7.68 -1.58 -39.04
C ASP A 634 -6.73 -0.42 -39.43
N THR A 635 -5.96 -0.58 -40.50
CA THR A 635 -4.96 0.41 -40.99
C THR A 635 -5.55 1.70 -41.56
N THR A 636 -6.88 1.80 -41.66
CA THR A 636 -7.57 3.04 -42.07
C THR A 636 -8.00 3.89 -40.88
N SER A 637 -7.85 3.37 -39.65
CA SER A 637 -8.20 4.04 -38.41
C SER A 637 -7.26 5.20 -38.08
N GLY A 638 -7.81 6.41 -37.92
CA GLY A 638 -7.05 7.56 -37.43
C GLY A 638 -6.62 7.41 -35.97
N THR A 639 -7.30 6.60 -35.14
CA THR A 639 -6.87 6.36 -33.75
C THR A 639 -5.64 5.48 -33.72
N ARG A 640 -5.57 4.50 -34.63
CA ARG A 640 -4.38 3.68 -34.84
C ARG A 640 -3.19 4.52 -35.29
N ASP A 641 -3.41 5.35 -36.29
CA ASP A 641 -2.37 6.19 -36.87
C ASP A 641 -1.78 7.13 -35.80
N GLY A 642 -2.63 7.84 -35.07
CA GLY A 642 -2.22 8.70 -33.96
C GLY A 642 -1.54 7.93 -32.82
N PHE A 643 -2.05 6.75 -32.44
CA PHE A 643 -1.46 5.93 -31.38
C PHE A 643 -0.05 5.46 -31.74
N PHE A 644 0.09 4.74 -32.87
CA PHE A 644 1.39 4.18 -33.26
C PHE A 644 2.43 5.24 -33.63
N THR A 645 1.98 6.36 -34.21
CA THR A 645 2.87 7.52 -34.41
C THR A 645 3.29 8.13 -33.08
N GLY A 646 2.35 8.30 -32.15
CA GLY A 646 2.59 8.93 -30.84
C GLY A 646 3.49 8.13 -29.91
N ILE A 647 3.46 6.80 -29.98
CA ILE A 647 4.38 5.93 -29.21
C ILE A 647 5.70 5.66 -29.93
N GLY A 648 5.88 6.13 -31.17
CA GLY A 648 7.11 5.96 -31.95
C GLY A 648 7.20 4.69 -32.82
N LEU A 649 6.17 3.85 -32.87
CA LEU A 649 6.10 2.67 -33.75
C LEU A 649 5.44 3.01 -35.10
N LYS A 650 5.95 4.02 -35.80
CA LYS A 650 5.31 4.63 -36.98
C LYS A 650 4.95 3.63 -38.10
N ALA A 651 5.78 2.62 -38.34
CA ALA A 651 5.51 1.60 -39.36
C ALA A 651 4.19 0.85 -39.10
N ALA A 652 3.81 0.68 -37.83
CA ALA A 652 2.56 0.03 -37.45
C ALA A 652 1.31 0.89 -37.75
N ALA A 653 1.45 2.19 -38.05
CA ALA A 653 0.30 3.03 -38.40
C ALA A 653 -0.38 2.56 -39.69
N SER A 654 0.40 2.09 -40.67
CA SER A 654 -0.09 1.66 -42.00
C SER A 654 0.10 0.18 -42.31
N ASP A 655 0.80 -0.57 -41.47
CA ASP A 655 1.12 -1.98 -41.69
C ASP A 655 0.96 -2.79 -40.39
N ASN A 656 0.53 -4.05 -40.50
CA ASN A 656 0.44 -4.99 -39.40
C ASN A 656 1.77 -5.76 -39.19
N ALA A 657 2.68 -5.79 -40.17
CA ALA A 657 3.94 -6.52 -40.08
C ALA A 657 4.81 -6.21 -38.83
N PRO A 658 4.84 -4.96 -38.30
CA PRO A 658 5.60 -4.66 -37.09
C PRO A 658 4.95 -5.15 -35.78
N LEU A 659 3.71 -5.67 -35.83
CA LEU A 659 2.97 -6.08 -34.64
C LEU A 659 3.25 -7.54 -34.27
N ALA A 660 3.24 -7.82 -32.96
CA ALA A 660 3.37 -9.15 -32.40
C ALA A 660 2.25 -10.08 -32.90
N ALA A 661 2.58 -11.34 -33.18
CA ALA A 661 1.58 -12.31 -33.57
C ALA A 661 0.49 -12.48 -32.49
N GLY A 662 -0.76 -12.69 -32.92
CA GLY A 662 -1.88 -12.93 -32.00
C GLY A 662 -2.61 -11.67 -31.52
N PHE A 663 -2.34 -10.50 -32.09
CA PHE A 663 -3.17 -9.32 -31.87
C PHE A 663 -4.61 -9.54 -32.37
N VAL A 664 -5.56 -8.83 -31.77
CA VAL A 664 -6.96 -8.80 -32.17
C VAL A 664 -7.27 -7.47 -32.84
N GLU A 665 -7.71 -7.52 -34.10
CA GLU A 665 -8.18 -6.33 -34.83
C GLU A 665 -9.66 -6.08 -34.54
N VAL A 666 -10.02 -4.83 -34.22
CA VAL A 666 -11.41 -4.41 -33.92
C VAL A 666 -11.86 -3.24 -34.80
N THR A 667 -13.17 -3.07 -34.92
CA THR A 667 -13.79 -2.21 -35.96
C THR A 667 -14.01 -0.75 -35.56
N GLY A 668 -13.93 -0.43 -34.26
CA GLY A 668 -14.27 0.89 -33.72
C GLY A 668 -13.80 1.09 -32.29
N ASN A 669 -13.95 2.31 -31.75
CA ASN A 669 -13.75 2.54 -30.31
C ASN A 669 -14.76 1.73 -29.48
N GLY A 670 -16.03 1.67 -29.90
CA GLY A 670 -17.07 0.89 -29.20
C GLY A 670 -16.77 -0.61 -29.15
N ASP A 671 -16.30 -1.17 -30.27
CA ASP A 671 -15.87 -2.58 -30.35
C ASP A 671 -14.63 -2.82 -29.47
N MET A 672 -13.63 -1.92 -29.51
CA MET A 672 -12.47 -1.99 -28.63
C MET A 672 -12.86 -1.97 -27.14
N ILE A 673 -13.78 -1.07 -26.75
CA ILE A 673 -14.28 -0.98 -25.38
C ILE A 673 -14.95 -2.30 -24.97
N ALA A 674 -15.84 -2.82 -25.81
CA ALA A 674 -16.57 -4.06 -25.53
C ALA A 674 -15.63 -5.25 -25.38
N LYS A 675 -14.60 -5.36 -26.24
CA LYS A 675 -13.63 -6.45 -26.20
C LYS A 675 -12.72 -6.37 -24.99
N ILE A 676 -12.17 -5.20 -24.67
CA ILE A 676 -11.31 -5.03 -23.48
C ILE A 676 -12.10 -5.19 -22.18
N LYS A 677 -13.40 -4.83 -22.16
CA LYS A 677 -14.26 -5.16 -21.02
C LYS A 677 -14.40 -6.67 -20.78
N ALA A 678 -14.46 -7.44 -21.86
CA ALA A 678 -14.61 -8.89 -21.82
C ALA A 678 -13.28 -9.62 -21.60
N ASP A 679 -12.15 -8.98 -21.94
CA ASP A 679 -10.82 -9.53 -21.75
C ASP A 679 -10.09 -8.85 -20.58
N GLU A 680 -10.01 -9.57 -19.46
CA GLU A 680 -9.32 -9.11 -18.25
C GLU A 680 -7.87 -8.68 -18.53
N TYR A 681 -7.18 -9.35 -19.46
CA TYR A 681 -5.76 -9.15 -19.76
C TYR A 681 -5.52 -8.36 -21.07
N GLY A 682 -6.56 -7.72 -21.60
CA GLY A 682 -6.51 -6.93 -22.82
C GLY A 682 -5.93 -5.53 -22.63
N VAL A 683 -5.15 -5.07 -23.62
CA VAL A 683 -4.69 -3.68 -23.76
C VAL A 683 -5.06 -3.14 -25.14
N GLY A 684 -5.50 -1.89 -25.19
CA GLY A 684 -5.79 -1.18 -26.44
C GLY A 684 -5.72 0.33 -26.25
N TYR A 685 -6.33 1.08 -27.15
CA TYR A 685 -6.28 2.55 -27.17
C TYR A 685 -7.56 3.17 -27.74
N ILE A 686 -8.10 4.19 -27.07
CA ILE A 686 -9.33 4.88 -27.47
C ILE A 686 -9.18 6.40 -27.36
N SER A 687 -10.12 7.15 -27.96
CA SER A 687 -10.20 8.60 -27.73
C SER A 687 -10.59 8.91 -26.28
N LEU A 688 -10.10 10.02 -25.73
CA LEU A 688 -10.45 10.51 -24.40
C LEU A 688 -11.97 10.66 -24.22
N ALA A 689 -12.66 11.15 -25.25
CA ALA A 689 -14.12 11.24 -25.28
C ALA A 689 -14.79 9.88 -25.05
N SER A 690 -14.24 8.83 -25.68
CA SER A 690 -14.77 7.47 -25.52
C SER A 690 -14.40 6.86 -24.17
N TYR A 691 -13.32 7.34 -23.53
CA TYR A 691 -12.86 6.86 -22.23
C TYR A 691 -13.81 7.27 -21.09
N ALA A 692 -14.35 8.49 -21.10
CA ALA A 692 -15.22 9.01 -20.04
C ALA A 692 -16.39 8.07 -19.70
N ASP A 693 -17.02 7.48 -20.71
CA ASP A 693 -18.13 6.53 -20.56
C ASP A 693 -17.73 5.07 -20.73
N SER A 694 -16.43 4.80 -20.90
CA SER A 694 -15.94 3.47 -21.26
C SER A 694 -16.13 2.46 -20.14
N GLY A 695 -16.05 2.84 -18.86
CA GLY A 695 -15.94 1.88 -17.76
C GLY A 695 -14.71 0.97 -17.89
N LEU A 696 -13.68 1.43 -18.58
CA LEU A 696 -12.33 0.85 -18.61
C LEU A 696 -11.39 1.69 -17.76
N LYS A 697 -10.18 1.18 -17.52
CA LYS A 697 -9.12 1.90 -16.82
C LYS A 697 -8.21 2.56 -17.85
N GLY A 698 -8.14 3.89 -17.81
CA GLY A 698 -7.24 4.68 -18.62
C GLY A 698 -5.88 4.80 -17.95
N LEU A 699 -4.82 4.54 -18.68
CA LEU A 699 -3.45 4.61 -18.17
C LEU A 699 -2.88 6.01 -18.38
N LYS A 700 -2.15 6.52 -17.38
CA LYS A 700 -1.33 7.73 -17.55
C LYS A 700 -0.30 7.47 -18.64
N TYR A 701 -0.02 8.46 -19.48
CA TYR A 701 1.00 8.35 -20.50
C TYR A 701 2.18 9.23 -20.13
N GLU A 702 3.39 8.66 -20.08
CA GLU A 702 4.60 9.37 -19.60
C GLU A 702 4.40 10.03 -18.22
N GLY A 703 3.61 9.38 -17.35
CA GLY A 703 3.29 9.87 -16.01
C GLY A 703 2.21 10.96 -15.94
N VAL A 704 1.68 11.42 -17.08
CA VAL A 704 0.68 12.48 -17.17
C VAL A 704 -0.73 11.90 -17.34
N ASP A 705 -1.70 12.42 -16.58
CA ASP A 705 -3.10 12.00 -16.71
C ASP A 705 -3.72 12.48 -18.04
N PRO A 706 -4.52 11.65 -18.72
CA PRO A 706 -5.21 12.01 -19.95
C PRO A 706 -6.40 12.94 -19.65
N THR A 707 -6.13 14.23 -19.46
CA THR A 707 -7.16 15.24 -19.17
C THR A 707 -7.15 16.35 -20.22
N GLU A 708 -8.29 17.00 -20.43
CA GLU A 708 -8.38 18.16 -21.35
C GLU A 708 -7.38 19.26 -20.97
N ALA A 709 -7.25 19.56 -19.67
CA ALA A 709 -6.31 20.55 -19.17
C ALA A 709 -4.85 20.20 -19.54
N ASN A 710 -4.46 18.94 -19.40
CA ASN A 710 -3.11 18.49 -19.75
C ASN A 710 -2.85 18.45 -21.26
N VAL A 711 -3.89 18.28 -22.07
CA VAL A 711 -3.79 18.38 -23.53
C VAL A 711 -3.63 19.83 -23.95
N LEU A 712 -4.45 20.74 -23.42
CA LEU A 712 -4.42 22.17 -23.76
C LEU A 712 -3.10 22.83 -23.33
N ASN A 713 -2.55 22.43 -22.16
CA ASN A 713 -1.27 22.94 -21.70
C ASN A 713 -0.05 22.22 -22.30
N GLY A 714 -0.26 21.18 -23.13
CA GLY A 714 0.79 20.45 -23.85
C GLY A 714 1.58 19.43 -23.04
N THR A 715 1.21 19.16 -21.78
CA THR A 715 1.90 18.15 -20.95
C THR A 715 1.53 16.71 -21.32
N TYR A 716 0.30 16.47 -21.80
CA TYR A 716 -0.11 15.15 -22.29
C TYR A 716 0.21 15.00 -23.78
N ALA A 717 1.22 14.19 -24.10
CA ALA A 717 1.77 14.13 -25.46
C ALA A 717 1.06 13.15 -26.42
N LEU A 718 0.34 12.14 -25.91
CA LEU A 718 -0.32 11.13 -26.76
C LEU A 718 -1.63 11.67 -27.34
N THR A 719 -1.50 12.50 -28.37
CA THR A 719 -2.61 13.25 -28.96
C THR A 719 -2.66 13.08 -30.48
N ARG A 720 -3.79 13.47 -31.07
CA ARG A 720 -3.96 13.58 -32.52
C ARG A 720 -4.79 14.80 -32.86
N ASN A 721 -4.62 15.29 -34.07
CA ASN A 721 -5.45 16.37 -34.60
C ASN A 721 -6.72 15.81 -35.21
N PHE A 722 -7.84 16.52 -34.98
CA PHE A 722 -9.02 16.42 -35.82
C PHE A 722 -8.94 17.51 -36.87
N ASN A 723 -8.99 17.11 -38.13
CA ASN A 723 -8.80 17.95 -39.30
C ASN A 723 -10.05 17.94 -40.17
N TYR A 724 -10.26 18.99 -40.96
CA TYR A 724 -11.24 19.04 -42.03
C TYR A 724 -10.55 19.21 -43.38
N VAL A 725 -11.22 18.81 -44.45
CA VAL A 725 -10.89 19.13 -45.85
C VAL A 725 -12.18 19.44 -46.58
N VAL A 726 -12.20 20.45 -47.44
CA VAL A 726 -13.36 20.81 -48.26
C VAL A 726 -13.13 20.47 -49.72
N ARG A 727 -14.22 20.22 -50.45
CA ARG A 727 -14.18 20.09 -51.90
C ARG A 727 -13.72 21.41 -52.54
N ASN A 728 -12.94 21.32 -53.62
CA ASN A 728 -12.21 22.46 -54.19
C ASN A 728 -12.45 22.70 -55.70
N ASP A 729 -13.37 21.98 -56.32
CA ASP A 729 -13.67 22.04 -57.76
C ASP A 729 -15.08 22.55 -58.06
N TYR A 730 -15.69 23.29 -57.12
CA TYR A 730 -16.99 23.92 -57.34
C TYR A 730 -16.94 24.90 -58.51
N ALA A 731 -18.08 25.06 -59.21
CA ALA A 731 -18.27 26.18 -60.11
C ALA A 731 -18.09 27.48 -59.32
N ALA A 732 -17.23 28.38 -59.81
CA ALA A 732 -16.85 29.60 -59.10
C ALA A 732 -18.07 30.45 -58.74
N GLY A 733 -18.22 30.78 -57.46
CA GLY A 733 -19.32 31.58 -56.94
C GLY A 733 -20.65 30.82 -56.78
N SER A 734 -20.65 29.50 -56.97
CA SER A 734 -21.81 28.64 -56.71
C SER A 734 -22.28 28.74 -55.26
N LYS A 735 -23.55 28.39 -55.05
CA LYS A 735 -24.18 28.46 -53.73
C LYS A 735 -23.57 27.43 -52.78
N GLU A 736 -23.22 26.26 -53.28
CA GLU A 736 -22.53 25.18 -52.59
C GLU A 736 -21.15 25.63 -52.07
N GLU A 737 -20.32 26.23 -52.94
CA GLU A 737 -18.99 26.74 -52.56
C GLU A 737 -19.09 27.77 -51.42
N LYS A 738 -20.04 28.70 -51.53
CA LYS A 738 -20.26 29.76 -50.53
C LYS A 738 -20.77 29.18 -49.20
N LEU A 739 -21.67 28.20 -49.24
CA LEU A 739 -22.18 27.54 -48.04
C LEU A 739 -21.12 26.71 -47.33
N VAL A 740 -20.24 26.03 -48.07
CA VAL A 740 -19.09 25.31 -47.51
C VAL A 740 -18.12 26.27 -46.81
N LYS A 741 -17.78 27.41 -47.44
CA LYS A 741 -16.96 28.45 -46.82
C LYS A 741 -17.62 29.02 -45.56
N ALA A 742 -18.93 29.23 -45.58
CA ALA A 742 -19.69 29.70 -44.43
C ALA A 742 -19.72 28.66 -43.28
N PHE A 743 -19.82 27.36 -43.59
CA PHE A 743 -19.74 26.30 -42.58
C PHE A 743 -18.36 26.26 -41.91
N VAL A 744 -17.28 26.38 -42.69
CA VAL A 744 -15.92 26.45 -42.14
C VAL A 744 -15.76 27.68 -41.24
N ALA A 745 -16.26 28.84 -41.64
CA ALA A 745 -16.23 30.04 -40.79
C ALA A 745 -17.05 29.86 -39.50
N PHE A 746 -18.24 29.28 -39.58
CA PHE A 746 -19.08 28.97 -38.43
C PHE A 746 -18.37 28.02 -37.45
N MET A 747 -17.72 26.97 -37.94
CA MET A 747 -16.96 26.01 -37.14
C MET A 747 -15.86 26.68 -36.28
N PHE A 748 -15.32 27.81 -36.72
CA PHE A 748 -14.30 28.58 -36.00
C PHE A 748 -14.85 29.80 -35.24
N SER A 749 -16.16 30.04 -35.25
CA SER A 749 -16.78 31.05 -34.39
C SER A 749 -16.76 30.61 -32.92
N ILE A 750 -17.02 31.53 -31.98
CA ILE A 750 -17.19 31.18 -30.56
C ILE A 750 -18.23 30.06 -30.39
N GLU A 751 -19.40 30.20 -31.01
CA GLU A 751 -20.49 29.23 -30.95
C GLU A 751 -20.07 27.87 -31.55
N GLY A 752 -19.36 27.87 -32.69
CA GLY A 752 -18.82 26.66 -33.28
C GLY A 752 -17.83 25.94 -32.35
N LYS A 753 -16.92 26.69 -31.71
CA LYS A 753 -15.96 26.14 -30.75
C LYS A 753 -16.63 25.65 -29.47
N GLU A 754 -17.68 26.33 -28.99
CA GLU A 754 -18.50 25.87 -27.88
C GLU A 754 -19.20 24.55 -28.21
N ILE A 755 -19.72 24.40 -29.43
CA ILE A 755 -20.29 23.13 -29.90
C ILE A 755 -19.22 22.04 -29.93
N ILE A 756 -18.04 22.31 -30.50
CA ILE A 756 -16.92 21.36 -30.54
C ILE A 756 -16.55 20.90 -29.13
N LYS A 757 -16.42 21.85 -28.18
CA LYS A 757 -16.11 21.56 -26.78
C LYS A 757 -17.22 20.74 -26.11
N SER A 758 -18.49 21.04 -26.41
CA SER A 758 -19.65 20.27 -25.91
C SER A 758 -19.77 18.84 -26.45
N LYS A 759 -18.97 18.52 -27.48
CA LYS A 759 -18.87 17.20 -28.13
C LYS A 759 -17.47 16.61 -28.00
N ASP A 760 -16.84 16.89 -26.87
CA ASP A 760 -15.58 16.28 -26.42
C ASP A 760 -14.35 16.65 -27.26
N GLY A 761 -14.44 17.68 -28.12
CA GLY A 761 -13.30 18.23 -28.83
C GLY A 761 -12.47 19.14 -27.93
N ILE A 762 -11.16 18.91 -27.88
CA ILE A 762 -10.26 19.68 -27.01
C ILE A 762 -9.77 20.92 -27.77
N ILE A 763 -10.32 22.09 -27.41
CA ILE A 763 -10.02 23.38 -28.04
C ILE A 763 -10.15 24.54 -27.04
N ASP A 764 -9.28 25.53 -27.18
CA ASP A 764 -9.38 26.81 -26.47
C ASP A 764 -10.27 27.81 -27.20
N ILE A 765 -11.08 28.53 -26.42
CA ILE A 765 -11.83 29.71 -26.86
C ILE A 765 -11.10 30.93 -26.32
N LYS A 766 -10.55 31.74 -27.21
CA LYS A 766 -9.77 32.93 -26.87
C LYS A 766 -10.69 34.14 -26.79
N PRO A 767 -10.39 35.13 -25.92
CA PRO A 767 -11.13 36.40 -25.90
C PRO A 767 -11.12 37.17 -27.23
N THR A 768 -10.20 36.85 -28.13
CA THR A 768 -10.08 37.44 -29.47
C THR A 768 -10.87 36.69 -30.55
N ASP A 769 -11.51 35.56 -30.21
CA ASP A 769 -12.33 34.82 -31.17
C ASP A 769 -13.61 35.61 -31.51
N LYS A 770 -14.09 35.46 -32.74
CA LYS A 770 -15.29 36.15 -33.22
C LYS A 770 -16.54 35.31 -33.03
N THR A 771 -17.65 35.95 -32.73
CA THR A 771 -18.99 35.34 -32.75
C THR A 771 -19.45 35.07 -34.18
N TRP A 772 -20.43 34.18 -34.34
CA TRP A 772 -21.06 33.93 -35.62
C TRP A 772 -21.75 35.18 -36.13
N ALA A 773 -22.33 36.00 -35.26
CA ALA A 773 -22.93 37.28 -35.65
C ALA A 773 -21.94 38.21 -36.37
N GLU A 774 -20.68 38.25 -35.91
CA GLU A 774 -19.62 39.04 -36.54
C GLU A 774 -19.13 38.43 -37.85
N LEU A 775 -18.99 37.11 -37.91
CA LEU A 775 -18.52 36.40 -39.11
C LEU A 775 -19.59 36.34 -40.22
N LYS A 776 -20.87 36.29 -39.84
CA LYS A 776 -22.00 36.13 -40.77
C LYS A 776 -22.07 37.25 -41.81
N ALA A 777 -21.57 38.45 -41.50
CA ALA A 777 -21.52 39.57 -42.44
C ALA A 777 -20.73 39.25 -43.72
N ASP A 778 -19.70 38.42 -43.62
CA ASP A 778 -18.85 38.00 -44.74
C ASP A 778 -19.45 36.84 -45.55
N HIS A 779 -20.61 36.31 -45.11
CA HIS A 779 -21.27 35.13 -45.68
C HIS A 779 -22.76 35.37 -45.99
N PRO A 780 -23.11 36.33 -46.88
CA PRO A 780 -24.51 36.70 -47.15
C PRO A 780 -25.38 35.54 -47.68
N VAL A 781 -24.77 34.50 -48.26
CA VAL A 781 -25.45 33.30 -48.78
C VAL A 781 -26.37 32.63 -47.75
N VAL A 782 -26.05 32.72 -46.45
CA VAL A 782 -26.84 32.08 -45.40
C VAL A 782 -28.21 32.75 -45.17
N ASN A 783 -28.41 33.96 -45.71
CA ASN A 783 -29.69 34.66 -45.66
C ASN A 783 -30.56 34.41 -46.92
N GLU A 784 -30.07 33.66 -47.90
CA GLU A 784 -30.82 33.28 -49.10
C GLU A 784 -31.64 32.01 -48.87
N ASP A 785 -32.55 31.69 -49.80
CA ASP A 785 -33.19 30.36 -49.82
C ASP A 785 -32.16 29.28 -50.21
N ASN A 786 -31.84 28.42 -49.26
CA ASN A 786 -30.90 27.31 -49.39
C ASN A 786 -31.59 25.94 -49.28
N SER A 787 -32.92 25.89 -49.28
CA SER A 787 -33.71 24.66 -49.07
C SER A 787 -33.49 23.58 -50.16
N GLY A 788 -33.00 24.00 -51.34
CA GLY A 788 -32.62 23.14 -52.45
C GLY A 788 -31.21 22.53 -52.34
N VAL A 789 -30.33 23.07 -51.48
CA VAL A 789 -28.92 22.65 -51.39
C VAL A 789 -28.75 21.63 -50.27
N THR A 790 -28.04 20.53 -50.54
CA THR A 790 -27.66 19.53 -49.54
C THR A 790 -26.15 19.48 -49.41
N LEU A 791 -25.62 19.87 -48.27
CA LEU A 791 -24.20 19.68 -47.94
C LEU A 791 -23.97 18.23 -47.50
N ARG A 792 -23.01 17.57 -48.14
CA ARG A 792 -22.59 16.19 -47.83
C ARG A 792 -21.34 16.21 -46.96
N LEU A 793 -21.48 15.75 -45.72
CA LEU A 793 -20.42 15.71 -44.72
C LEU A 793 -20.01 14.25 -44.48
N GLY A 794 -18.73 13.98 -44.19
CA GLY A 794 -18.32 12.59 -43.97
C GLY A 794 -16.87 12.40 -43.56
N GLY A 795 -16.37 11.16 -43.57
CA GLY A 795 -15.00 10.83 -43.17
C GLY A 795 -14.92 10.09 -41.83
N SER A 796 -14.08 10.57 -40.91
CA SER A 796 -13.74 9.90 -39.66
C SER A 796 -14.95 9.72 -38.75
N THR A 797 -15.10 8.50 -38.23
CA THR A 797 -16.10 8.15 -37.20
C THR A 797 -15.77 8.77 -35.84
N SER A 798 -14.50 9.13 -35.57
CA SER A 798 -14.13 9.85 -34.33
C SER A 798 -14.62 11.31 -34.32
N VAL A 799 -14.85 11.90 -35.49
CA VAL A 799 -15.29 13.31 -35.62
C VAL A 799 -16.80 13.42 -35.90
N GLN A 800 -17.49 12.29 -36.09
CA GLN A 800 -18.89 12.25 -36.50
C GLN A 800 -19.81 13.04 -35.56
N LYS A 801 -19.71 12.85 -34.24
CA LYS A 801 -20.55 13.58 -33.27
C LYS A 801 -20.37 15.10 -33.34
N ILE A 802 -19.13 15.55 -33.54
CA ILE A 802 -18.80 16.98 -33.70
C ILE A 802 -19.42 17.49 -35.02
N ALA A 803 -19.22 16.76 -36.13
CA ALA A 803 -19.74 17.13 -37.44
C ALA A 803 -21.28 17.20 -37.47
N GLU A 804 -21.97 16.23 -36.85
CA GLU A 804 -23.43 16.21 -36.73
C GLU A 804 -23.95 17.38 -35.88
N ALA A 805 -23.29 17.70 -34.76
CA ALA A 805 -23.71 18.82 -33.91
C ALA A 805 -23.49 20.18 -34.59
N LEU A 806 -22.31 20.38 -35.20
CA LEU A 806 -22.01 21.60 -35.95
C LEU A 806 -22.99 21.81 -37.11
N SER A 807 -23.30 20.75 -37.85
CA SER A 807 -24.19 20.85 -39.01
C SER A 807 -25.66 20.96 -38.65
N ALA A 808 -26.10 20.43 -37.51
CA ALA A 808 -27.44 20.68 -36.98
C ALA A 808 -27.68 22.16 -36.70
N GLU A 809 -26.73 22.82 -36.02
CA GLU A 809 -26.81 24.28 -35.76
C GLU A 809 -26.62 25.10 -37.04
N PHE A 810 -25.67 24.70 -37.90
CA PHE A 810 -25.45 25.39 -39.16
C PHE A 810 -26.68 25.35 -40.07
N LYS A 811 -27.41 24.23 -40.09
CA LYS A 811 -28.68 24.09 -40.82
C LYS A 811 -29.72 25.13 -40.37
N ILE A 812 -29.79 25.45 -39.08
CA ILE A 812 -30.72 26.45 -38.55
C ILE A 812 -30.35 27.85 -39.07
N VAL A 813 -29.06 28.18 -39.06
CA VAL A 813 -28.60 29.53 -39.45
C VAL A 813 -28.45 29.75 -40.96
N SER A 814 -28.46 28.67 -41.75
CA SER A 814 -28.28 28.72 -43.21
C SER A 814 -29.49 28.25 -44.03
N GLY A 815 -30.41 27.47 -43.47
CA GLY A 815 -31.56 26.91 -44.19
C GLY A 815 -31.22 25.80 -45.20
N CYS A 816 -29.98 25.32 -45.25
CA CYS A 816 -29.58 24.20 -46.12
C CYS A 816 -30.00 22.83 -45.57
N LYS A 817 -29.87 21.78 -46.38
CA LYS A 817 -29.96 20.37 -45.94
C LYS A 817 -28.55 19.82 -45.70
N VAL A 818 -28.47 18.78 -44.89
CA VAL A 818 -27.22 18.10 -44.54
C VAL A 818 -27.41 16.59 -44.67
N ALA A 819 -26.43 15.90 -45.25
CA ALA A 819 -26.34 14.45 -45.31
C ALA A 819 -24.97 13.98 -44.82
N HIS A 820 -24.92 12.83 -44.14
CA HIS A 820 -23.70 12.31 -43.51
C HIS A 820 -23.27 10.95 -44.08
N ASN A 821 -21.95 10.76 -44.28
CA ASN A 821 -21.34 9.49 -44.69
C ASN A 821 -19.96 9.30 -44.02
N HIS A 822 -19.93 8.78 -42.78
CA HIS A 822 -18.71 8.61 -41.98
C HIS A 822 -18.21 7.16 -42.00
N THR A 823 -17.19 6.86 -42.80
CA THR A 823 -16.65 5.50 -43.00
C THR A 823 -15.18 5.35 -42.58
N GLY A 824 -14.48 6.44 -42.23
CA GLY A 824 -13.08 6.42 -41.81
C GLY A 824 -12.28 7.66 -42.25
N SER A 825 -11.10 7.88 -41.66
CA SER A 825 -10.30 9.10 -41.95
C SER A 825 -9.81 9.16 -43.40
N GLY A 826 -9.51 8.01 -44.02
CA GLY A 826 -9.11 7.97 -45.43
C GLY A 826 -10.23 8.36 -46.41
N ALA A 827 -11.50 8.25 -46.01
CA ALA A 827 -12.63 8.67 -46.86
C ALA A 827 -12.72 10.19 -46.98
N ALA A 828 -12.20 10.95 -46.01
CA ALA A 828 -12.26 12.41 -46.01
C ALA A 828 -11.62 13.01 -47.27
N TYR A 829 -10.36 12.67 -47.56
CA TYR A 829 -9.69 13.12 -48.77
C TYR A 829 -10.28 12.47 -50.03
N LYS A 830 -10.41 11.14 -50.03
CA LYS A 830 -10.89 10.38 -51.21
C LYS A 830 -12.21 10.90 -51.76
N ALA A 831 -13.15 11.28 -50.88
CA ALA A 831 -14.48 11.71 -51.26
C ALA A 831 -14.64 13.23 -51.38
N THR A 832 -13.67 14.07 -50.99
CA THR A 832 -13.74 15.54 -51.19
C THR A 832 -12.88 16.01 -52.37
N GLN A 833 -11.67 15.46 -52.52
CA GLN A 833 -10.70 15.88 -53.53
C GLN A 833 -10.05 14.70 -54.28
N GLY A 834 -10.19 13.47 -53.79
CA GLY A 834 -9.64 12.28 -54.41
C GLY A 834 -10.57 11.61 -55.42
N SER A 835 -10.34 10.32 -55.65
CA SER A 835 -10.97 9.53 -56.72
C SER A 835 -12.49 9.33 -56.56
N GLU A 836 -13.07 9.56 -55.38
CA GLU A 836 -14.49 9.32 -55.11
C GLU A 836 -15.32 10.61 -55.07
N LYS A 837 -14.70 11.79 -55.27
CA LYS A 837 -15.37 13.09 -55.12
C LYS A 837 -16.59 13.30 -56.02
N ASP A 838 -16.61 12.65 -57.19
CA ASP A 838 -17.69 12.74 -58.18
C ASP A 838 -18.69 11.57 -58.09
N GLY A 839 -18.46 10.62 -57.20
CA GLY A 839 -19.29 9.43 -57.01
C GLY A 839 -20.46 9.64 -56.05
N ALA A 840 -21.23 8.57 -55.85
CA ALA A 840 -22.37 8.54 -54.91
C ALA A 840 -21.95 8.80 -53.44
N THR A 841 -20.68 8.53 -53.10
CA THR A 841 -20.09 8.77 -51.79
C THR A 841 -19.40 10.14 -51.66
N GLY A 842 -19.43 10.97 -52.71
CA GLY A 842 -18.78 12.28 -52.74
C GLY A 842 -19.25 13.21 -51.61
N LEU A 843 -18.31 13.99 -51.09
CA LEU A 843 -18.47 14.88 -49.94
C LEU A 843 -18.13 16.32 -50.32
N ASP A 844 -18.82 17.25 -49.68
CA ASP A 844 -18.52 18.67 -49.70
C ASP A 844 -17.52 19.03 -48.59
N ILE A 845 -17.63 18.36 -47.43
CA ILE A 845 -16.74 18.55 -46.27
C ILE A 845 -16.38 17.18 -45.68
N GLY A 846 -15.09 16.88 -45.67
CA GLY A 846 -14.51 15.66 -45.11
C GLY A 846 -13.82 15.94 -43.79
N PHE A 847 -13.98 15.04 -42.82
CA PHE A 847 -13.35 15.13 -41.50
C PHE A 847 -12.35 13.98 -41.32
N ALA A 848 -11.12 14.28 -40.87
CA ALA A 848 -10.10 13.29 -40.58
C ALA A 848 -9.69 13.37 -39.11
N SER A 849 -9.38 12.24 -38.47
CA SER A 849 -8.87 12.20 -37.09
C SER A 849 -7.38 11.83 -37.08
N ARG A 850 -6.63 12.43 -38.01
CA ARG A 850 -5.17 12.36 -38.18
C ARG A 850 -4.75 13.43 -39.19
N GLU A 851 -3.45 13.65 -39.34
CA GLU A 851 -2.89 14.42 -40.45
C GLU A 851 -3.17 13.76 -41.80
N PHE A 852 -3.30 14.57 -42.85
CA PHE A 852 -3.36 14.08 -44.24
C PHE A 852 -1.98 13.54 -44.64
N LYS A 853 -1.97 12.41 -45.36
CA LYS A 853 -0.73 11.75 -45.80
C LYS A 853 -0.19 12.41 -47.07
N ASP A 854 1.07 12.16 -47.41
CA ASP A 854 1.65 12.60 -48.69
C ASP A 854 0.87 12.05 -49.90
N SER A 855 0.25 10.88 -49.76
CA SER A 855 -0.66 10.28 -50.75
C SER A 855 -2.04 10.93 -50.81
N GLU A 856 -2.33 11.88 -49.92
CA GLU A 856 -3.58 12.65 -49.82
C GLU A 856 -3.28 14.15 -49.96
N PRO A 857 -2.79 14.60 -51.13
CA PRO A 857 -2.37 15.99 -51.33
C PRO A 857 -3.57 16.94 -51.38
N ALA A 858 -4.08 17.32 -50.21
CA ALA A 858 -5.16 18.29 -50.07
C ALA A 858 -4.70 19.67 -50.54
N ALA A 859 -5.52 20.35 -51.33
CA ALA A 859 -5.18 21.66 -51.87
C ALA A 859 -4.97 22.69 -50.75
N GLU A 860 -3.96 23.54 -50.91
CA GLU A 860 -3.67 24.61 -49.94
C GLU A 860 -4.90 25.50 -49.71
N GLY A 861 -5.14 25.88 -48.45
CA GLY A 861 -6.29 26.70 -48.07
C GLY A 861 -7.65 25.97 -48.03
N THR A 862 -7.67 24.66 -48.28
CA THR A 862 -8.92 23.86 -48.28
C THR A 862 -8.99 22.83 -47.14
N PHE A 863 -8.04 22.84 -46.22
CA PHE A 863 -8.01 21.95 -45.07
C PHE A 863 -7.43 22.66 -43.85
N GLY A 864 -7.66 22.12 -42.67
CA GLY A 864 -7.09 22.65 -41.45
C GLY A 864 -7.48 21.88 -40.20
N LYS A 865 -6.88 22.28 -39.07
CA LYS A 865 -7.12 21.69 -37.76
C LYS A 865 -8.38 22.29 -37.12
N ILE A 866 -9.27 21.42 -36.71
CA ILE A 866 -10.50 21.73 -35.97
C ILE A 866 -10.18 21.82 -34.49
N CYS A 867 -9.67 20.74 -33.90
CA CYS A 867 -9.38 20.61 -32.48
C CYS A 867 -8.35 19.48 -32.25
N VAL A 868 -8.01 19.23 -30.99
CA VAL A 868 -7.18 18.09 -30.56
C VAL A 868 -8.06 17.02 -29.92
N ASP A 869 -7.61 15.78 -30.01
CA ASP A 869 -8.12 14.65 -29.23
C ASP A 869 -6.95 13.96 -28.53
N ALA A 870 -7.14 13.56 -27.28
CA ALA A 870 -6.20 12.69 -26.58
C ALA A 870 -6.50 11.22 -26.89
N ILE A 871 -5.45 10.43 -27.06
CA ILE A 871 -5.56 8.98 -27.20
C ILE A 871 -5.12 8.36 -25.87
N VAL A 872 -6.00 7.56 -25.28
CA VAL A 872 -5.81 6.95 -23.97
C VAL A 872 -5.53 5.46 -24.18
N ALA A 873 -4.37 5.00 -23.71
CA ALA A 873 -4.13 3.56 -23.57
C ALA A 873 -5.06 3.02 -22.47
N VAL A 874 -5.81 1.97 -22.76
CA VAL A 874 -6.84 1.43 -21.87
C VAL A 874 -6.67 -0.06 -21.63
N VAL A 875 -7.05 -0.46 -20.42
CA VAL A 875 -7.08 -1.86 -19.96
C VAL A 875 -8.40 -2.14 -19.25
N ASN A 876 -8.65 -3.41 -18.94
CA ASN A 876 -9.79 -3.78 -18.10
C ASN A 876 -9.71 -3.12 -16.72
N ASN A 877 -10.85 -2.72 -16.14
CA ASN A 877 -10.91 -2.15 -14.79
C ASN A 877 -10.35 -3.06 -13.70
N LYS A 878 -10.35 -4.38 -13.93
CA LYS A 878 -9.74 -5.34 -12.99
C LYS A 878 -8.21 -5.35 -13.02
N ASN A 879 -7.58 -4.76 -14.02
CA ASN A 879 -6.13 -4.68 -14.09
C ASN A 879 -5.62 -3.67 -13.04
N SER A 880 -5.26 -4.20 -11.87
CA SER A 880 -4.70 -3.43 -10.76
C SER A 880 -3.19 -3.22 -10.89
N ALA A 881 -2.50 -3.98 -11.73
CA ALA A 881 -1.03 -3.97 -11.80
C ALA A 881 -0.43 -2.73 -12.46
N VAL A 882 -1.13 -2.11 -13.42
CA VAL A 882 -0.59 -0.99 -14.19
C VAL A 882 -1.52 0.21 -14.11
N SER A 883 -0.99 1.39 -13.76
CA SER A 883 -1.71 2.67 -13.73
C SER A 883 -1.14 3.72 -14.70
N ALA A 884 0.05 3.47 -15.23
CA ALA A 884 0.77 4.34 -16.15
C ALA A 884 1.57 3.51 -17.15
N VAL A 885 1.81 4.08 -18.33
CA VAL A 885 2.64 3.50 -19.40
C VAL A 885 3.52 4.56 -20.05
N THR A 886 4.67 4.15 -20.55
CA THR A 886 5.52 4.94 -21.44
C THR A 886 5.33 4.52 -22.90
N ALA A 887 5.80 5.35 -23.82
CA ALA A 887 5.93 5.01 -25.24
C ALA A 887 6.67 3.67 -25.41
N GLU A 888 7.82 3.51 -24.74
CA GLU A 888 8.67 2.33 -24.83
C GLU A 888 7.94 1.06 -24.38
N GLN A 889 7.19 1.11 -23.28
CA GLN A 889 6.42 -0.03 -22.79
C GLN A 889 5.31 -0.42 -23.77
N LEU A 890 4.62 0.57 -24.37
CA LEU A 890 3.62 0.31 -25.41
C LEU A 890 4.25 -0.31 -26.65
N VAL A 891 5.40 0.20 -27.12
CA VAL A 891 6.14 -0.39 -28.25
C VAL A 891 6.50 -1.85 -27.95
N LYS A 892 7.10 -2.12 -26.78
CA LYS A 892 7.51 -3.48 -26.39
C LYS A 892 6.34 -4.44 -26.23
N MET A 893 5.16 -3.96 -25.82
CA MET A 893 3.94 -4.78 -25.84
C MET A 893 3.54 -5.09 -27.28
N TYR A 894 3.44 -4.07 -28.14
CA TYR A 894 2.96 -4.25 -29.51
C TYR A 894 3.93 -4.96 -30.45
N ASP A 895 5.24 -4.94 -30.21
CA ASP A 895 6.24 -5.70 -30.98
C ASP A 895 6.47 -7.13 -30.44
N GLY A 896 5.92 -7.44 -29.25
CA GLY A 896 5.95 -8.76 -28.63
C GLY A 896 7.17 -9.04 -27.77
N THR A 897 7.99 -8.03 -27.49
CA THR A 897 9.06 -8.08 -26.50
C THR A 897 8.50 -8.31 -25.09
N PHE A 898 7.41 -7.62 -24.74
CA PHE A 898 6.65 -7.83 -23.52
C PHE A 898 5.45 -8.72 -23.82
N LYS A 899 5.48 -9.92 -23.26
CA LYS A 899 4.46 -10.95 -23.54
C LYS A 899 3.50 -11.10 -22.38
N LYS A 900 3.92 -10.76 -21.16
CA LYS A 900 3.14 -10.91 -19.92
C LYS A 900 2.98 -9.57 -19.23
N TRP A 901 1.92 -9.46 -18.43
CA TRP A 901 1.70 -8.27 -17.62
C TRP A 901 2.82 -8.03 -16.59
N ALA A 902 3.51 -9.08 -16.15
CA ALA A 902 4.70 -8.96 -15.29
C ALA A 902 5.91 -8.30 -15.96
N ASP A 903 5.93 -8.22 -17.30
CA ASP A 903 6.98 -7.56 -18.07
C ASP A 903 6.77 -6.03 -18.10
N VAL A 904 5.54 -5.58 -17.82
CA VAL A 904 5.13 -4.17 -17.82
C VAL A 904 5.25 -3.62 -16.39
N LYS A 905 6.40 -3.03 -16.05
CA LYS A 905 6.70 -2.42 -14.74
C LYS A 905 7.13 -0.96 -14.87
#